data_AF-A0A7V2N1K9-F1
#
_entry.id   AF-A0A7V2N1K9-F1
#
_cell.length_a   1.000
_cell.length_b   1.000
_cell.length_c   1.000
_cell.angle_alpha   90.00
_cell.angle_beta   90.00
_cell.angle_gamma   90.00
#
_symmetry.space_group_name_H-M   'P 1'
#
loop_
_entity.id
_entity.type
_entity.pdbx_description
1 polymer ?
#
loop_
_entity_poly.entity_id
_entity_poly.type
_entity_poly.pdbx_seq_one_letter_code
_entity_poly.pdbx_strand_id
1 'polypeptide(L)'
;MIQGRGWCWMWWFVVLAVVLGVGGCRKAPDTGDGRAGSTLHVVVTDPLAAGTEAGSGQRDYAQLGAFLEQRLGRPITLSFAPDLETVRPQVEAPVDVVIGQYSTVQHQAAQAHLRVRPVAMLTDREGQTTQRGLFVVRSEDPAQKLADLRDRKILLGPSYAEEQHAAALRALSNEWIFLSSDDVTTAETCGEAALAVVDGRADATVISSYCLPLLEARGTIKKGSLRVIGHTEPVPFITVFATSRLDAVDRERLVAALVDAGQDPALAQALESRSGFVCLSDPAASIGVPWTDWRGAWRDAVSDYVPDMLPELPRYRWKVPLSGPGRSGLAATEQLLIVADKDAEGKNDIWRGISTDSGEEIWTRSYAAQGDPEGTNSPRANPVIVGDQAYLLSAFGDLYCVSTRNGREAWKRNIIRDFGATVPAGGVCATPLVVGDRIIVNPGGVRPEGQNSPPEGVETYASIVALDRHTGKTLWATPGGPAAKASFIVGTFGGRRQIVGYDADSLGGWDIDTGERLWRLVPPREGDVNAATPINAGGKLLVARENNGTRLYAFAADGTIKPQPIAVNPDLAPDGHTPVLYGGWVFGASGGRLYCLDADTLATRWTWEDEVFEDYVSIIAGNGRLLITTVTGEMILMETAADKPAVLSRIALFGLEPMEVLSHPALLRGRVLVRGARLLMCLVPDPSEPAVTDATQEITLFDGETMGHWVETPFLGRSDVRIENGAIVMEKGHDMTGVTWTGPLFRENYEITLQGMRVAGEDFFCGLTFPVGRQVCSLICGGWGGTVVGISCINYYDAANNETGTSYSFKTGQWHDIRVRVTPGRIRAWIDGEELVNCRIADRHLSVRFEMEPSRPLGMATWQTTGAVRNLVWKRIVPGPEDEADDEMEGLY
;
A
#
# COMPACT_ATOMS: atom_id res chain seq x y z
N MET A 1 -32.32 -6.56 -73.11
CA MET A 1 -32.18 -7.98 -73.47
C MET A 1 -31.81 -8.74 -72.21
N ILE A 2 -32.77 -9.47 -71.64
CA ILE A 2 -32.76 -10.94 -71.54
C ILE A 2 -31.83 -11.40 -70.39
N GLN A 3 -32.40 -11.62 -69.19
CA GLN A 3 -32.66 -12.95 -68.55
C GLN A 3 -31.37 -13.63 -68.06
N GLY A 4 -31.27 -14.20 -66.86
CA GLY A 4 -32.19 -14.48 -65.75
C GLY A 4 -31.36 -14.83 -64.50
N ARG A 5 -31.82 -14.46 -63.28
CA ARG A 5 -32.59 -15.33 -62.34
C ARG A 5 -31.81 -16.59 -61.94
N GLY A 6 -31.55 -16.91 -60.67
CA GLY A 6 -31.93 -16.38 -59.35
C GLY A 6 -31.01 -17.06 -58.30
N TRP A 7 -30.92 -16.66 -57.04
CA TRP A 7 -31.98 -16.27 -56.12
C TRP A 7 -31.61 -15.01 -55.34
N CYS A 8 -32.63 -14.19 -55.11
CA CYS A 8 -32.63 -13.03 -54.24
C CYS A 8 -33.80 -13.23 -53.26
N TRP A 9 -33.89 -12.35 -52.26
CA TRP A 9 -34.92 -12.20 -51.22
C TRP A 9 -34.56 -12.86 -49.88
N MET A 10 -34.00 -12.06 -48.95
CA MET A 10 -34.80 -11.45 -47.87
C MET A 10 -33.91 -10.55 -46.95
N TRP A 11 -34.13 -9.22 -46.99
CA TRP A 11 -34.16 -8.23 -45.87
C TRP A 11 -32.83 -7.88 -45.15
N TRP A 12 -32.33 -6.64 -45.04
CA TRP A 12 -32.89 -5.33 -44.61
C TRP A 12 -33.74 -5.41 -43.33
N PHE A 13 -33.06 -5.29 -42.17
CA PHE A 13 -33.42 -4.57 -40.93
C PHE A 13 -32.72 -5.23 -39.73
N VAL A 14 -31.77 -4.55 -39.06
CA VAL A 14 -31.61 -4.55 -37.58
C VAL A 14 -30.76 -3.34 -37.16
N VAL A 15 -31.41 -2.30 -36.61
CA VAL A 15 -30.93 -1.59 -35.40
C VAL A 15 -32.19 -1.29 -34.57
N LEU A 16 -32.63 -2.28 -33.79
CA LEU A 16 -33.29 -2.15 -32.47
C LEU A 16 -33.63 -3.54 -31.90
N ALA A 17 -33.58 -3.66 -30.57
CA ALA A 17 -33.89 -4.81 -29.69
C ALA A 17 -32.71 -5.82 -29.51
N VAL A 18 -32.06 -5.98 -28.35
CA VAL A 18 -32.51 -6.18 -26.95
C VAL A 18 -33.36 -7.45 -26.79
N VAL A 19 -32.82 -8.39 -26.00
CA VAL A 19 -33.44 -9.60 -25.42
C VAL A 19 -33.41 -10.87 -26.30
N LEU A 20 -32.75 -11.90 -25.74
CA LEU A 20 -32.73 -13.35 -26.08
C LEU A 20 -31.77 -13.84 -27.17
N GLY A 21 -30.77 -14.60 -26.72
CA GLY A 21 -30.63 -15.98 -27.19
C GLY A 21 -29.39 -16.35 -28.01
N VAL A 22 -28.47 -17.06 -27.34
CA VAL A 22 -27.87 -18.34 -27.80
C VAL A 22 -27.11 -18.36 -29.13
N GLY A 23 -25.81 -18.67 -29.02
CA GLY A 23 -25.17 -19.70 -29.84
C GLY A 23 -24.34 -19.24 -31.03
N GLY A 24 -23.02 -19.17 -30.83
CA GLY A 24 -22.05 -19.05 -31.92
C GLY A 24 -20.61 -19.05 -31.43
N CYS A 25 -20.12 -20.23 -30.99
CA CYS A 25 -18.71 -20.44 -30.62
C CYS A 25 -17.76 -19.96 -31.74
N ARG A 26 -16.94 -18.95 -31.44
CA ARG A 26 -15.65 -18.74 -32.14
C ARG A 26 -14.59 -19.56 -31.41
N LYS A 27 -13.93 -20.45 -32.15
CA LYS A 27 -12.84 -21.31 -31.69
C LYS A 27 -11.73 -20.47 -31.05
N ALA A 28 -11.31 -20.90 -29.86
CA ALA A 28 -10.08 -20.45 -29.21
C ALA A 28 -8.84 -20.85 -30.03
N PRO A 29 -7.75 -20.07 -29.97
CA PRO A 29 -6.50 -20.43 -30.62
C PRO A 29 -5.88 -21.66 -29.93
N ASP A 30 -5.42 -22.59 -30.77
CA ASP A 30 -4.78 -23.84 -30.42
C ASP A 30 -3.33 -23.57 -29.96
N THR A 31 -3.11 -23.53 -28.65
CA THR A 31 -1.76 -23.59 -28.06
C THR A 31 -1.56 -24.97 -27.46
N GLY A 32 -0.65 -25.73 -28.08
CA GLY A 32 -0.25 -27.09 -27.71
C GLY A 32 -0.07 -27.28 -26.21
N ASP A 33 -0.85 -28.23 -25.73
CA ASP A 33 -1.15 -28.54 -24.35
C ASP A 33 -0.23 -29.64 -23.80
N GLY A 34 0.09 -29.53 -22.51
CA GLY A 34 0.76 -30.57 -21.72
C GLY A 34 0.02 -30.91 -20.43
N ARG A 35 -1.20 -30.39 -20.19
CA ARG A 35 -1.97 -30.57 -18.95
C ARG A 35 -3.50 -30.66 -19.10
N ALA A 36 -4.11 -30.64 -20.29
CA ALA A 36 -5.57 -30.76 -20.44
C ALA A 36 -6.12 -32.19 -20.22
N GLY A 37 -5.38 -33.05 -19.50
CA GLY A 37 -5.80 -34.41 -19.17
C GLY A 37 -5.69 -34.81 -17.69
N SER A 38 -5.23 -33.93 -16.79
CA SER A 38 -5.09 -34.27 -15.36
C SER A 38 -6.38 -33.98 -14.57
N THR A 39 -6.84 -34.96 -13.80
CA THR A 39 -7.96 -34.84 -12.85
C THR A 39 -7.73 -33.74 -11.83
N LEU A 40 -8.74 -32.91 -11.56
CA LEU A 40 -8.72 -31.87 -10.52
C LEU A 40 -9.24 -32.45 -9.20
N HIS A 41 -8.43 -32.39 -8.14
CA HIS A 41 -8.79 -32.89 -6.82
C HIS A 41 -9.34 -31.76 -5.94
N VAL A 42 -10.63 -31.84 -5.62
CA VAL A 42 -11.36 -30.86 -4.82
C VAL A 42 -11.71 -31.47 -3.46
N VAL A 43 -11.29 -30.80 -2.39
CA VAL A 43 -11.56 -31.20 -1.01
C VAL A 43 -12.60 -30.26 -0.42
N VAL A 44 -13.69 -30.80 0.13
CA VAL A 44 -14.76 -30.04 0.76
C VAL A 44 -14.73 -30.29 2.27
N THR A 45 -14.44 -29.22 3.02
CA THR A 45 -14.49 -29.15 4.48
C THR A 45 -15.57 -28.19 4.99
N ASP A 46 -16.50 -27.75 4.12
CA ASP A 46 -17.66 -26.95 4.53
C ASP A 46 -18.51 -27.73 5.57
N PRO A 47 -18.70 -27.21 6.80
CA PRO A 47 -19.51 -27.86 7.82
C PRO A 47 -20.99 -28.03 7.43
N LEU A 48 -21.46 -27.32 6.40
CA LEU A 48 -22.81 -27.41 5.84
C LEU A 48 -22.92 -28.33 4.63
N ALA A 49 -21.84 -29.02 4.23
CA ALA A 49 -21.86 -29.98 3.13
C ALA A 49 -22.64 -31.27 3.49
N ALA A 50 -23.38 -31.79 2.52
CA ALA A 50 -23.98 -33.12 2.59
C ALA A 50 -22.87 -34.19 2.45
N GLY A 51 -22.76 -35.10 3.43
CA GLY A 51 -21.83 -36.24 3.36
C GLY A 51 -20.58 -36.20 4.25
N THR A 52 -20.36 -35.15 5.06
CA THR A 52 -19.35 -35.19 6.14
C THR A 52 -19.90 -35.94 7.36
N GLU A 53 -19.04 -36.48 8.26
CA GLU A 53 -19.48 -37.19 9.50
C GLU A 53 -20.40 -36.33 10.40
N ALA A 54 -20.44 -35.01 10.18
CA ALA A 54 -21.40 -34.10 10.80
C ALA A 54 -22.86 -34.27 10.29
N GLY A 55 -23.11 -34.95 9.17
CA GLY A 55 -24.39 -35.60 8.85
C GLY A 55 -25.67 -34.77 8.80
N SER A 56 -25.62 -33.43 8.76
CA SER A 56 -26.82 -32.58 8.71
C SER A 56 -26.72 -31.36 7.78
N GLY A 57 -25.68 -31.30 6.95
CA GLY A 57 -25.52 -30.27 5.94
C GLY A 57 -26.51 -30.45 4.78
N GLN A 58 -27.07 -29.36 4.26
CA GLN A 58 -27.99 -29.37 3.12
C GLN A 58 -27.26 -29.10 1.79
N ARG A 59 -26.00 -28.63 1.81
CA ARG A 59 -25.28 -28.22 0.60
C ARG A 59 -24.73 -29.41 -0.16
N ASP A 60 -25.27 -29.63 -1.36
CA ASP A 60 -24.86 -30.71 -2.24
C ASP A 60 -23.78 -30.25 -3.23
N TYR A 61 -22.53 -30.48 -2.85
CA TYR A 61 -21.37 -30.16 -3.68
C TYR A 61 -21.14 -31.16 -4.83
N ALA A 62 -21.85 -32.29 -4.88
CA ALA A 62 -21.71 -33.25 -6.00
C ALA A 62 -22.19 -32.62 -7.32
N GLN A 63 -23.25 -31.82 -7.27
CA GLN A 63 -23.73 -31.05 -8.43
C GLN A 63 -22.71 -30.00 -8.88
N LEU A 64 -22.00 -29.37 -7.95
CA LEU A 64 -20.91 -28.44 -8.28
C LEU A 64 -19.78 -29.17 -8.99
N GLY A 65 -19.40 -30.37 -8.52
CA GLY A 65 -18.37 -31.19 -9.17
C GLY A 65 -18.72 -31.51 -10.63
N ALA A 66 -19.93 -32.00 -10.88
CA ALA A 66 -20.41 -32.29 -12.23
C ALA A 66 -20.44 -31.03 -13.13
N PHE A 67 -20.87 -29.89 -12.59
CA PHE A 67 -20.88 -28.63 -13.30
C PHE A 67 -19.47 -28.16 -13.68
N LEU A 68 -18.54 -28.20 -12.72
CA LEU A 68 -17.15 -27.80 -12.95
C LEU A 68 -16.44 -28.75 -13.92
N GLU A 69 -16.72 -30.06 -13.89
CA GLU A 69 -16.18 -31.04 -14.84
C GLU A 69 -16.62 -30.70 -16.28
N GLN A 70 -17.90 -30.39 -16.47
CA GLN A 70 -18.43 -29.96 -17.77
C GLN A 70 -17.84 -28.63 -18.24
N ARG A 71 -17.68 -27.66 -17.35
CA ARG A 71 -17.21 -26.30 -17.70
C ARG A 71 -15.71 -26.22 -17.94
N LEU A 72 -14.92 -26.92 -17.15
CA LEU A 72 -13.47 -26.93 -17.26
C LEU A 72 -12.97 -27.95 -18.29
N GLY A 73 -13.83 -28.89 -18.72
CA GLY A 73 -13.46 -29.93 -19.68
C GLY A 73 -12.41 -30.91 -19.13
N ARG A 74 -12.36 -31.09 -17.81
CA ARG A 74 -11.43 -31.98 -17.11
C ARG A 74 -12.12 -32.75 -15.99
N PRO A 75 -11.76 -34.02 -15.74
CA PRO A 75 -12.35 -34.81 -14.66
C PRO A 75 -12.16 -34.16 -13.29
N ILE A 76 -13.16 -34.27 -12.41
CA ILE A 76 -13.11 -33.75 -11.04
C ILE A 76 -13.33 -34.87 -10.03
N THR A 77 -12.42 -34.98 -9.07
CA THR A 77 -12.58 -35.86 -7.91
C THR A 77 -12.92 -35.02 -6.68
N LEU A 78 -14.13 -35.19 -6.17
CA LEU A 78 -14.57 -34.60 -4.90
C LEU A 78 -14.28 -35.54 -3.73
N SER A 79 -13.74 -34.97 -2.66
CA SER A 79 -13.55 -35.64 -1.37
C SER A 79 -14.13 -34.80 -0.25
N PHE A 80 -14.79 -35.43 0.71
CA PHE A 80 -15.46 -34.78 1.83
C PHE A 80 -14.79 -35.19 3.12
N ALA A 81 -14.50 -34.22 3.98
CA ALA A 81 -13.87 -34.48 5.27
C ALA A 81 -14.19 -33.38 6.29
N PRO A 82 -14.09 -33.69 7.60
CA PRO A 82 -14.26 -32.68 8.64
C PRO A 82 -13.12 -31.65 8.67
N ASP A 83 -11.92 -32.03 8.24
CA ASP A 83 -10.71 -31.19 8.28
C ASP A 83 -9.70 -31.63 7.20
N LEU A 84 -8.68 -30.81 6.93
CA LEU A 84 -7.65 -31.14 5.93
C LEU A 84 -6.67 -32.25 6.36
N GLU A 85 -6.55 -32.56 7.66
CA GLU A 85 -5.62 -33.59 8.15
C GLU A 85 -6.15 -35.00 7.91
N THR A 86 -7.47 -35.20 8.11
CA THR A 86 -8.20 -36.46 7.88
C THR A 86 -8.26 -36.85 6.40
N VAL A 87 -8.14 -35.89 5.49
CA VAL A 87 -8.12 -36.09 4.03
C VAL A 87 -6.83 -36.73 3.55
N ARG A 88 -5.69 -36.36 4.15
CA ARG A 88 -4.36 -36.83 3.70
C ARG A 88 -4.20 -38.34 3.61
N PRO A 89 -4.65 -39.15 4.58
CA PRO A 89 -4.58 -40.61 4.47
C PRO A 89 -5.64 -41.22 3.52
N GLN A 90 -6.67 -40.47 3.13
CA GLN A 90 -7.79 -40.96 2.30
C GLN A 90 -7.64 -40.63 0.81
N VAL A 91 -6.86 -39.61 0.47
CA VAL A 91 -6.65 -39.17 -0.91
C VAL A 91 -5.24 -39.57 -1.34
N GLU A 92 -5.13 -40.59 -2.20
CA GLU A 92 -3.84 -41.05 -2.79
C GLU A 92 -3.17 -39.97 -3.67
N ALA A 93 -3.91 -38.91 -4.03
CA ALA A 93 -3.51 -37.85 -4.95
C ALA A 93 -3.38 -36.46 -4.27
N PRO A 94 -2.55 -35.56 -4.82
CA PRO A 94 -2.35 -34.21 -4.27
C PRO A 94 -3.58 -33.29 -4.47
N VAL A 95 -3.93 -32.52 -3.44
CA VAL A 95 -5.08 -31.59 -3.41
C VAL A 95 -4.84 -30.36 -4.28
N ASP A 96 -5.79 -30.03 -5.17
CA ASP A 96 -5.69 -28.85 -6.05
C ASP A 96 -6.56 -27.68 -5.57
N VAL A 97 -7.75 -27.98 -5.04
CA VAL A 97 -8.74 -27.00 -4.55
C VAL A 97 -9.29 -27.42 -3.19
N VAL A 98 -9.53 -26.46 -2.30
CA VAL A 98 -10.20 -26.66 -1.01
C VAL A 98 -11.43 -25.75 -0.92
N ILE A 99 -12.57 -26.26 -0.49
CA ILE A 99 -13.79 -25.48 -0.20
C ILE A 99 -14.13 -25.65 1.28
N GLY A 100 -14.09 -24.56 2.05
CA GLY A 100 -14.39 -24.63 3.48
C GLY A 100 -14.39 -23.27 4.16
N GLN A 101 -14.56 -23.29 5.48
CA GLN A 101 -14.55 -22.07 6.29
C GLN A 101 -13.18 -21.38 6.22
N TYR A 102 -13.19 -20.07 5.94
CA TYR A 102 -11.97 -19.30 5.63
C TYR A 102 -10.85 -19.46 6.68
N SER A 103 -11.11 -19.11 7.94
CA SER A 103 -10.09 -19.13 9.00
C SER A 103 -9.60 -20.55 9.32
N THR A 104 -10.53 -21.51 9.35
CA THR A 104 -10.24 -22.92 9.59
C THR A 104 -9.36 -23.51 8.50
N VAL A 105 -9.70 -23.29 7.23
CA VAL A 105 -8.90 -23.77 6.08
C VAL A 105 -7.51 -23.15 6.09
N GLN A 106 -7.39 -21.84 6.36
CA GLN A 106 -6.08 -21.19 6.45
C GLN A 106 -5.21 -21.77 7.56
N HIS A 107 -5.78 -21.98 8.74
CA HIS A 107 -5.07 -22.57 9.88
C HIS A 107 -4.61 -24.01 9.58
N GLN A 108 -5.52 -24.86 9.12
CA GLN A 108 -5.23 -26.26 8.81
C GLN A 108 -4.25 -26.40 7.64
N ALA A 109 -4.36 -25.55 6.62
CA ALA A 109 -3.42 -25.54 5.51
C ALA A 109 -2.00 -25.16 5.96
N ALA A 110 -1.87 -24.22 6.91
CA ALA A 110 -0.58 -23.88 7.53
C ALA A 110 0.02 -25.07 8.31
N GLN A 111 -0.78 -25.78 9.11
CA GLN A 111 -0.37 -27.00 9.83
C GLN A 111 0.06 -28.11 8.87
N ALA A 112 -0.68 -28.27 7.77
CA ALA A 112 -0.38 -29.25 6.74
C ALA A 112 0.77 -28.82 5.81
N HIS A 113 1.36 -27.63 5.95
CA HIS A 113 2.32 -27.06 5.00
C HIS A 113 1.78 -26.99 3.55
N LEU A 114 0.47 -26.84 3.39
CA LEU A 114 -0.21 -26.67 2.10
C LEU A 114 -0.39 -25.17 1.82
N ARG A 115 0.20 -24.66 0.74
CA ARG A 115 -0.02 -23.26 0.32
C ARG A 115 -1.36 -23.15 -0.39
N VAL A 116 -2.28 -22.40 0.20
CA VAL A 116 -3.63 -22.14 -0.32
C VAL A 116 -3.84 -20.64 -0.54
N ARG A 117 -4.56 -20.28 -1.61
CA ARG A 117 -4.94 -18.91 -1.94
C ARG A 117 -6.45 -18.85 -2.13
N PRO A 118 -7.20 -17.95 -1.47
CA PRO A 118 -8.63 -17.80 -1.71
C PRO A 118 -8.87 -17.30 -3.14
N VAL A 119 -9.92 -17.80 -3.80
CA VAL A 119 -10.23 -17.48 -5.21
C VAL A 119 -11.69 -17.10 -5.45
N ALA A 120 -12.63 -17.58 -4.63
CA ALA A 120 -14.05 -17.22 -4.70
C ALA A 120 -14.72 -17.47 -3.35
N MET A 121 -15.86 -16.83 -3.08
CA MET A 121 -16.65 -17.04 -1.86
C MET A 121 -18.07 -17.47 -2.18
N LEU A 122 -18.61 -18.41 -1.41
CA LEU A 122 -20.00 -18.84 -1.55
C LEU A 122 -20.93 -17.87 -0.80
N THR A 123 -21.99 -17.41 -1.47
CA THR A 123 -23.03 -16.59 -0.82
C THR A 123 -24.03 -17.48 -0.06
N ASP A 124 -24.58 -17.00 1.05
CA ASP A 124 -25.75 -17.60 1.70
C ASP A 124 -27.06 -17.29 0.94
N ARG A 125 -28.21 -17.70 1.50
CA ARG A 125 -29.54 -17.49 0.88
C ARG A 125 -29.94 -16.01 0.83
N GLU A 126 -29.32 -15.18 1.65
CA GLU A 126 -29.51 -13.73 1.71
C GLU A 126 -28.55 -12.98 0.75
N GLY A 127 -27.48 -13.64 0.31
CA GLY A 127 -26.45 -13.11 -0.59
C GLY A 127 -25.17 -12.65 0.12
N GLN A 128 -24.99 -12.97 1.40
CA GLN A 128 -23.81 -12.61 2.18
C GLN A 128 -22.72 -13.68 2.07
N THR A 129 -21.46 -13.25 2.15
CA THR A 129 -20.28 -14.15 2.14
C THR A 129 -19.63 -14.30 3.51
N THR A 130 -20.29 -13.77 4.55
CA THR A 130 -19.75 -13.69 5.91
C THR A 130 -20.62 -14.45 6.90
N GLN A 131 -20.05 -14.78 8.05
CA GLN A 131 -20.75 -15.36 9.20
C GLN A 131 -20.41 -14.62 10.48
N ARG A 132 -21.16 -14.87 11.56
CA ARG A 132 -20.90 -14.31 12.90
C ARG A 132 -20.85 -15.41 13.95
N GLY A 133 -20.20 -15.12 15.07
CA GLY A 133 -20.35 -15.86 16.32
C GLY A 133 -21.56 -15.34 17.08
N LEU A 134 -22.30 -16.25 17.72
CA LEU A 134 -23.45 -15.97 18.57
C LEU A 134 -23.06 -16.18 20.02
N PHE A 135 -23.20 -15.14 20.84
CA PHE A 135 -23.10 -15.28 22.28
C PHE A 135 -24.40 -15.86 22.82
N VAL A 136 -24.33 -17.05 23.40
CA VAL A 136 -25.48 -17.78 23.90
C VAL A 136 -25.37 -18.06 25.40
N VAL A 137 -26.51 -17.95 26.08
CA VAL A 137 -26.73 -18.26 27.49
C VAL A 137 -27.91 -19.23 27.62
N ARG A 138 -28.13 -19.82 28.79
CA ARG A 138 -29.38 -20.56 29.06
C ARG A 138 -30.60 -19.63 28.92
N SER A 139 -31.71 -20.16 28.43
CA SER A 139 -32.91 -19.34 28.17
C SER A 139 -33.44 -18.61 29.40
N GLU A 140 -33.39 -19.26 30.57
CA GLU A 140 -33.78 -18.72 31.87
C GLU A 140 -32.72 -17.83 32.53
N ASP A 141 -31.53 -17.69 31.92
CA ASP A 141 -30.48 -16.83 32.45
C ASP A 141 -30.92 -15.35 32.43
N PRO A 142 -30.64 -14.56 33.49
CA PRO A 142 -31.03 -13.15 33.52
C PRO A 142 -30.29 -12.26 32.50
N ALA A 143 -29.11 -12.65 31.98
CA ALA A 143 -28.32 -11.84 31.05
C ALA A 143 -29.08 -11.53 29.76
N GLN A 144 -29.21 -10.27 29.38
CA GLN A 144 -29.91 -9.84 28.17
C GLN A 144 -28.97 -9.36 27.06
N LYS A 145 -27.77 -8.89 27.42
CA LYS A 145 -26.78 -8.31 26.50
C LYS A 145 -25.36 -8.74 26.89
N LEU A 146 -24.40 -8.52 25.99
CA LEU A 146 -23.00 -8.87 26.20
C LEU A 146 -22.39 -8.28 27.49
N ALA A 147 -22.70 -7.02 27.81
CA ALA A 147 -22.23 -6.38 29.05
C ALA A 147 -22.62 -7.13 30.34
N ASP A 148 -23.68 -7.94 30.30
CA ASP A 148 -24.15 -8.72 31.45
C ASP A 148 -23.29 -9.97 31.71
N LEU A 149 -22.34 -10.27 30.82
CA LEU A 149 -21.38 -11.36 30.94
C LEU A 149 -20.12 -11.00 31.74
N ARG A 150 -20.04 -9.78 32.29
CA ARG A 150 -18.92 -9.38 33.16
C ARG A 150 -18.83 -10.33 34.36
N ASP A 151 -17.60 -10.75 34.66
CA ASP A 151 -17.26 -11.69 35.74
C ASP A 151 -17.93 -13.08 35.62
N ARG A 152 -18.42 -13.45 34.42
CA ARG A 152 -19.01 -14.77 34.15
C ARG A 152 -18.03 -15.70 33.47
N LYS A 153 -18.27 -17.01 33.60
CA LYS A 153 -17.48 -18.03 32.92
C LYS A 153 -17.94 -18.16 31.46
N ILE A 154 -17.13 -17.61 30.55
CA ILE A 154 -17.40 -17.63 29.11
C ILE A 154 -16.48 -18.67 28.44
N LEU A 155 -17.08 -19.58 27.70
CA LEU A 155 -16.36 -20.59 26.93
C LEU A 155 -16.26 -20.12 25.47
N LEU A 156 -15.05 -19.92 24.96
CA LEU A 156 -14.83 -19.52 23.56
C LEU A 156 -14.71 -20.73 22.64
N GLY A 157 -14.79 -20.51 21.33
CA GLY A 157 -14.39 -21.53 20.36
C GLY A 157 -12.87 -21.69 20.30
N PRO A 158 -12.38 -22.63 19.49
CA PRO A 158 -10.95 -22.84 19.32
C PRO A 158 -10.30 -21.60 18.68
N SER A 159 -9.02 -21.37 18.96
CA SER A 159 -8.31 -20.13 18.59
C SER A 159 -8.24 -19.85 17.09
N TYR A 160 -8.45 -20.87 16.25
CA TYR A 160 -8.48 -20.78 14.79
C TYR A 160 -9.88 -20.45 14.21
N ALA A 161 -10.94 -20.56 15.00
CA ALA A 161 -12.29 -20.18 14.60
C ALA A 161 -12.51 -18.69 14.87
N GLU A 162 -12.23 -17.84 13.88
CA GLU A 162 -12.20 -16.39 14.01
C GLU A 162 -13.48 -15.82 14.65
N GLU A 163 -14.65 -16.28 14.20
CA GLU A 163 -15.95 -15.83 14.69
C GLU A 163 -16.25 -16.26 16.13
N GLN A 164 -15.66 -17.36 16.60
CA GLN A 164 -15.91 -17.90 17.94
C GLN A 164 -14.84 -17.47 18.95
N HIS A 165 -13.69 -16.99 18.48
CA HIS A 165 -12.54 -16.70 19.32
C HIS A 165 -12.08 -15.25 19.19
N ALA A 166 -11.39 -14.88 18.11
CA ALA A 166 -10.80 -13.53 18.01
C ALA A 166 -11.87 -12.44 17.87
N ALA A 167 -12.90 -12.66 17.05
CA ALA A 167 -14.04 -11.75 16.93
C ALA A 167 -14.87 -11.70 18.22
N ALA A 168 -14.98 -12.83 18.93
CA ALA A 168 -15.62 -12.88 20.23
C ALA A 168 -14.85 -12.06 21.28
N LEU A 169 -13.53 -12.19 21.34
CA LEU A 169 -12.67 -11.40 22.23
C LEU A 169 -12.79 -9.90 21.94
N ARG A 170 -12.88 -9.51 20.66
CA ARG A 170 -13.11 -8.10 20.27
C ARG A 170 -14.50 -7.62 20.71
N ALA A 171 -15.55 -8.41 20.48
CA ALA A 171 -16.91 -8.07 20.91
C ALA A 171 -17.02 -7.94 22.45
N LEU A 172 -16.37 -8.82 23.21
CA LEU A 172 -16.29 -8.72 24.67
C LEU A 172 -15.48 -7.51 25.13
N SER A 173 -14.35 -7.23 24.46
CA SER A 173 -13.50 -6.08 24.77
C SER A 173 -14.23 -4.74 24.55
N ASN A 174 -15.10 -4.65 23.54
CA ASN A 174 -15.94 -3.47 23.30
C ASN A 174 -16.92 -3.18 24.46
N GLU A 175 -17.29 -4.22 25.21
CA GLU A 175 -18.13 -4.12 26.42
C GLU A 175 -17.30 -4.07 27.71
N TRP A 176 -15.98 -3.88 27.58
CA TRP A 176 -15.03 -3.81 28.69
C TRP A 176 -14.99 -5.11 29.51
N ILE A 177 -15.12 -6.25 28.84
CA ILE A 177 -14.96 -7.60 29.41
C ILE A 177 -13.65 -8.17 28.87
N PHE A 178 -12.65 -8.25 29.74
CA PHE A 178 -11.32 -8.77 29.42
C PHE A 178 -11.15 -10.17 30.04
N LEU A 179 -10.89 -11.17 29.21
CA LEU A 179 -10.57 -12.52 29.66
C LEU A 179 -9.05 -12.63 29.80
N SER A 180 -8.55 -13.03 30.98
CA SER A 180 -7.12 -13.32 31.15
C SER A 180 -6.77 -14.63 30.41
N SER A 181 -5.51 -14.82 30.01
CA SER A 181 -5.08 -16.04 29.31
C SER A 181 -5.35 -17.33 30.11
N ASP A 182 -5.42 -17.22 31.44
CA ASP A 182 -5.73 -18.33 32.33
C ASP A 182 -7.25 -18.61 32.43
N ASP A 183 -8.08 -17.62 32.08
CA ASP A 183 -9.55 -17.70 32.10
C ASP A 183 -10.16 -18.07 30.73
N VAL A 184 -9.37 -18.00 29.64
CA VAL A 184 -9.83 -18.41 28.30
C VAL A 184 -9.95 -19.93 28.25
N THR A 185 -11.13 -20.42 28.61
CA THR A 185 -11.50 -21.81 28.36
C THR A 185 -12.05 -21.90 26.93
N THR A 186 -11.59 -22.88 26.16
CA THR A 186 -12.11 -23.14 24.81
C THR A 186 -12.86 -24.46 24.75
N ALA A 187 -13.87 -24.54 23.88
CA ALA A 187 -14.47 -25.79 23.44
C ALA A 187 -14.00 -26.09 22.03
N GLU A 188 -13.75 -27.36 21.72
CA GLU A 188 -13.29 -27.75 20.37
C GLU A 188 -14.43 -27.74 19.35
N THR A 189 -15.69 -27.85 19.80
CA THR A 189 -16.86 -27.87 18.90
C THR A 189 -18.01 -27.03 19.43
N CYS A 190 -18.82 -26.48 18.52
CA CYS A 190 -20.08 -25.79 18.87
C CYS A 190 -20.99 -26.64 19.78
N GLY A 191 -21.04 -27.95 19.57
CA GLY A 191 -21.90 -28.85 20.34
C GLY A 191 -21.44 -29.00 21.79
N GLU A 192 -20.14 -29.22 21.99
CA GLU A 192 -19.54 -29.22 23.33
C GLU A 192 -19.76 -27.89 24.05
N ALA A 193 -19.56 -26.79 23.32
CA ALA A 193 -19.71 -25.44 23.82
C ALA A 193 -21.14 -25.17 24.30
N ALA A 194 -22.12 -25.49 23.46
CA ALA A 194 -23.55 -25.32 23.77
C ALA A 194 -23.98 -26.21 24.95
N LEU A 195 -23.54 -27.47 25.00
CA LEU A 195 -23.81 -28.38 26.11
C LEU A 195 -23.19 -27.87 27.42
N ALA A 196 -22.01 -27.28 27.38
CA ALA A 196 -21.38 -26.71 28.57
C ALA A 196 -22.25 -25.62 29.21
N VAL A 197 -22.95 -24.81 28.41
CA VAL A 197 -23.90 -23.80 28.91
C VAL A 197 -25.17 -24.45 29.45
N VAL A 198 -25.73 -25.44 28.75
CA VAL A 198 -26.93 -26.17 29.19
C VAL A 198 -26.69 -26.92 30.50
N ASP A 199 -25.54 -27.56 30.66
CA ASP A 199 -25.16 -28.35 31.83
C ASP A 199 -24.70 -27.48 33.02
N GLY A 200 -24.60 -26.16 32.85
CA GLY A 200 -24.11 -25.24 33.88
C GLY A 200 -22.59 -25.28 34.10
N ARG A 201 -21.82 -25.87 33.18
CA ARG A 201 -20.35 -25.86 33.20
C ARG A 201 -19.74 -24.53 32.74
N ALA A 202 -20.50 -23.74 31.99
CA ALA A 202 -20.24 -22.36 31.60
C ALA A 202 -21.52 -21.52 31.73
N ASP A 203 -21.35 -20.21 31.91
CA ASP A 203 -22.47 -19.27 31.96
C ASP A 203 -22.88 -18.80 30.56
N ALA A 204 -21.89 -18.65 29.68
CA ALA A 204 -22.09 -18.28 28.29
C ALA A 204 -21.06 -18.98 27.39
N THR A 205 -21.38 -19.06 26.10
CA THR A 205 -20.41 -19.48 25.08
C THR A 205 -20.62 -18.75 23.77
N VAL A 206 -19.67 -18.90 22.85
CA VAL A 206 -19.79 -18.40 21.48
C VAL A 206 -19.78 -19.57 20.51
N ILE A 207 -20.84 -19.66 19.71
CA ILE A 207 -21.00 -20.68 18.65
C ILE A 207 -21.18 -19.99 17.30
N SER A 208 -20.76 -20.62 16.20
CA SER A 208 -21.01 -20.05 14.86
C SER A 208 -22.51 -19.91 14.62
N SER A 209 -22.91 -18.88 13.87
CA SER A 209 -24.32 -18.57 13.57
C SER A 209 -25.12 -19.73 12.97
N TYR A 210 -24.47 -20.59 12.18
CA TYR A 210 -25.10 -21.79 11.62
C TYR A 210 -25.30 -22.91 12.66
N CYS A 211 -24.54 -22.93 13.76
CA CYS A 211 -24.53 -24.06 14.70
C CYS A 211 -25.83 -24.18 15.52
N LEU A 212 -26.39 -23.07 16.01
CA LEU A 212 -27.56 -23.11 16.90
C LEU A 212 -28.76 -23.87 16.30
N PRO A 213 -29.26 -23.56 15.09
CA PRO A 213 -30.38 -24.30 14.49
C PRO A 213 -30.03 -25.76 14.20
N LEU A 214 -28.78 -26.08 13.88
CA LEU A 214 -28.34 -27.46 13.63
C LEU A 214 -28.32 -28.29 14.92
N LEU A 215 -27.84 -27.72 16.02
CA LEU A 215 -27.81 -28.39 17.32
C LEU A 215 -29.23 -28.69 17.84
N GLU A 216 -30.18 -27.78 17.62
CA GLU A 216 -31.59 -28.02 17.91
C GLU A 216 -32.19 -29.11 17.01
N ALA A 217 -31.91 -29.06 15.70
CA ALA A 217 -32.43 -30.02 14.73
C ALA A 217 -31.90 -31.46 14.97
N ARG A 218 -30.66 -31.60 15.42
CA ARG A 218 -30.04 -32.89 15.80
C ARG A 218 -30.50 -33.41 17.16
N GLY A 219 -31.23 -32.60 17.93
CA GLY A 219 -31.60 -32.93 19.31
C GLY A 219 -30.41 -32.92 20.29
N THR A 220 -29.26 -32.37 19.90
CA THR A 220 -28.09 -32.18 20.78
C THR A 220 -28.43 -31.25 21.93
N ILE A 221 -29.25 -30.23 21.67
CA ILE A 221 -29.85 -29.38 22.69
C ILE A 221 -31.37 -29.34 22.47
N LYS A 222 -32.14 -29.16 23.56
CA LYS A 222 -33.59 -29.00 23.46
C LYS A 222 -33.90 -27.63 22.85
N LYS A 223 -34.78 -27.59 21.84
CA LYS A 223 -35.21 -26.32 21.23
C LYS A 223 -35.63 -25.29 22.27
N GLY A 224 -35.04 -24.09 22.20
CA GLY A 224 -35.28 -23.01 23.14
C GLY A 224 -34.63 -23.21 24.52
N SER A 225 -33.63 -24.08 24.68
CA SER A 225 -32.82 -24.16 25.91
C SER A 225 -31.73 -23.08 25.99
N LEU A 226 -31.35 -22.51 24.85
CA LEU A 226 -30.36 -21.43 24.75
C LEU A 226 -31.00 -20.18 24.14
N ARG A 227 -30.50 -19.01 24.56
CA ARG A 227 -30.88 -17.70 24.05
C ARG A 227 -29.65 -16.92 23.62
N VAL A 228 -29.73 -16.29 22.45
CA VAL A 228 -28.70 -15.39 21.93
C VAL A 228 -28.83 -14.02 22.61
N ILE A 229 -27.70 -13.48 23.10
CA ILE A 229 -27.62 -12.17 23.78
C ILE A 229 -26.70 -11.17 23.07
N GLY A 230 -26.05 -11.60 21.99
CA GLY A 230 -25.21 -10.75 21.17
C GLY A 230 -24.54 -11.53 20.04
N HIS A 231 -23.79 -10.80 19.21
CA HIS A 231 -23.13 -11.34 18.03
C HIS A 231 -21.77 -10.67 17.87
N THR A 232 -20.83 -11.38 17.25
CA THR A 232 -19.58 -10.78 16.79
C THR A 232 -19.79 -9.96 15.53
N GLU A 233 -18.78 -9.19 15.14
CA GLU A 233 -18.64 -8.67 13.78
C GLU A 233 -18.61 -9.81 12.74
N PRO A 234 -19.02 -9.53 11.48
CA PRO A 234 -19.02 -10.53 10.43
C PRO A 234 -17.58 -10.86 9.99
N VAL A 235 -17.31 -12.14 9.74
CA VAL A 235 -16.03 -12.64 9.24
C VAL A 235 -16.24 -13.49 7.98
N PRO A 236 -15.25 -13.60 7.07
CA PRO A 236 -15.36 -14.42 5.88
C PRO A 236 -15.78 -15.87 6.20
N PHE A 237 -16.74 -16.41 5.44
CA PHE A 237 -17.26 -17.77 5.65
C PHE A 237 -16.73 -18.76 4.61
N ILE A 238 -17.61 -19.44 3.88
CA ILE A 238 -17.22 -20.50 2.95
C ILE A 238 -16.51 -19.91 1.74
N THR A 239 -15.26 -20.33 1.59
CA THR A 239 -14.33 -19.82 0.59
C THR A 239 -13.73 -20.99 -0.20
N VAL A 240 -13.59 -20.79 -1.50
CA VAL A 240 -12.83 -21.67 -2.39
C VAL A 240 -11.39 -21.22 -2.40
N PHE A 241 -10.47 -22.14 -2.18
CA PHE A 241 -9.05 -21.92 -2.19
C PHE A 241 -8.39 -22.75 -3.29
N ALA A 242 -7.53 -22.13 -4.09
CA ALA A 242 -6.64 -22.82 -5.01
C ALA A 242 -5.28 -23.06 -4.34
N THR A 243 -4.71 -24.26 -4.53
CA THR A 243 -3.35 -24.54 -4.07
C THR A 243 -2.31 -24.04 -5.07
N SER A 244 -1.03 -24.04 -4.68
CA SER A 244 0.09 -23.70 -5.58
C SER A 244 0.27 -24.63 -6.78
N ARG A 245 -0.53 -25.69 -6.90
CA ARG A 245 -0.51 -26.62 -8.04
C ARG A 245 -1.25 -26.10 -9.26
N LEU A 246 -2.23 -25.21 -9.04
CA LEU A 246 -2.96 -24.55 -10.11
C LEU A 246 -2.19 -23.31 -10.57
N ASP A 247 -1.82 -23.30 -11.85
CA ASP A 247 -1.24 -22.11 -12.48
C ASP A 247 -2.27 -20.98 -12.61
N ALA A 248 -1.81 -19.81 -13.06
CA ALA A 248 -2.66 -18.63 -13.15
C ALA A 248 -3.85 -18.83 -14.10
N VAL A 249 -3.62 -19.49 -15.24
CA VAL A 249 -4.63 -19.69 -16.28
C VAL A 249 -5.70 -20.68 -15.81
N ASP A 250 -5.30 -21.81 -15.22
CA ASP A 250 -6.23 -22.79 -14.67
C ASP A 250 -7.01 -22.22 -13.48
N ARG A 251 -6.39 -21.35 -12.68
CA ARG A 251 -7.08 -20.64 -11.60
C ARG A 251 -8.12 -19.65 -12.12
N GLU A 252 -7.82 -18.88 -13.16
CA GLU A 252 -8.78 -17.97 -13.79
C GLU A 252 -9.97 -18.74 -14.39
N ARG A 253 -9.70 -19.86 -15.06
CA ARG A 253 -10.75 -20.76 -15.57
C ARG A 253 -11.62 -21.32 -14.45
N LEU A 254 -11.01 -21.74 -13.33
CA LEU A 254 -11.73 -22.20 -12.14
C LEU A 254 -12.64 -21.10 -11.59
N VAL A 255 -12.14 -19.87 -11.43
CA VAL A 255 -12.93 -18.73 -10.93
C VAL A 255 -14.09 -18.43 -11.87
N ALA A 256 -13.84 -18.36 -13.18
CA ALA A 256 -14.90 -18.14 -14.17
C ALA A 256 -15.98 -19.24 -14.09
N ALA A 257 -15.58 -20.52 -13.97
CA ALA A 257 -16.51 -21.63 -13.83
C ALA A 257 -17.31 -21.56 -12.51
N LEU A 258 -16.70 -21.15 -11.40
CA LEU A 258 -17.38 -20.97 -10.11
C LEU A 258 -18.41 -19.82 -10.16
N VAL A 259 -18.10 -18.72 -10.84
CA VAL A 259 -19.06 -17.61 -11.02
C VAL A 259 -20.20 -18.01 -11.96
N ASP A 260 -19.89 -18.73 -13.04
CA ASP A 260 -20.89 -19.29 -13.97
C ASP A 260 -21.85 -20.25 -13.24
N ALA A 261 -21.37 -21.00 -12.24
CA ALA A 261 -22.21 -21.86 -11.41
C ALA A 261 -23.32 -21.09 -10.67
N GLY A 262 -23.09 -19.81 -10.34
CA GLY A 262 -24.11 -18.93 -9.76
C GLY A 262 -25.27 -18.58 -10.70
N GLN A 263 -25.10 -18.78 -12.02
CA GLN A 263 -26.15 -18.56 -13.01
C GLN A 263 -27.08 -19.78 -13.18
N ASP A 264 -26.76 -20.92 -12.56
CA ASP A 264 -27.60 -22.11 -12.55
C ASP A 264 -28.49 -22.13 -11.29
N PRO A 265 -29.82 -21.93 -11.43
CA PRO A 265 -30.72 -21.89 -10.27
C PRO A 265 -30.80 -23.22 -9.50
N ALA A 266 -30.61 -24.36 -10.17
CA ALA A 266 -30.63 -25.66 -9.52
C ALA A 266 -29.38 -25.85 -8.66
N LEU A 267 -28.22 -25.39 -9.15
CA LEU A 267 -26.97 -25.43 -8.40
C LEU A 267 -26.95 -24.44 -7.24
N ALA A 268 -27.47 -23.22 -7.44
CA ALA A 268 -27.66 -22.25 -6.37
C ALA A 268 -28.57 -22.80 -5.25
N GLN A 269 -29.66 -23.48 -5.63
CA GLN A 269 -30.53 -24.18 -4.69
C GLN A 269 -29.80 -25.32 -3.96
N ALA A 270 -29.04 -26.14 -4.68
CA ALA A 270 -28.27 -27.25 -4.13
C ALA A 270 -27.20 -26.78 -3.13
N LEU A 271 -26.59 -25.61 -3.36
CA LEU A 271 -25.57 -25.02 -2.48
C LEU A 271 -26.16 -24.09 -1.39
N GLU A 272 -27.49 -24.01 -1.28
CA GLU A 272 -28.18 -23.09 -0.37
C GLU A 272 -27.71 -21.63 -0.50
N SER A 273 -27.55 -21.20 -1.73
CA SER A 273 -26.89 -19.95 -2.08
C SER A 273 -27.83 -19.07 -2.92
N ARG A 274 -27.80 -17.76 -2.69
CA ARG A 274 -28.58 -16.81 -3.50
C ARG A 274 -27.99 -16.63 -4.90
N SER A 275 -26.66 -16.53 -4.97
CA SER A 275 -25.95 -16.17 -6.20
C SER A 275 -24.79 -17.13 -6.52
N GLY A 276 -24.71 -18.29 -5.83
CA GLY A 276 -23.58 -19.20 -5.95
C GLY A 276 -22.27 -18.56 -5.43
N PHE A 277 -21.19 -18.81 -6.16
CA PHE A 277 -19.88 -18.24 -5.85
C PHE A 277 -19.69 -16.87 -6.50
N VAL A 278 -19.11 -15.94 -5.76
CA VAL A 278 -18.73 -14.61 -6.24
C VAL A 278 -17.22 -14.47 -6.27
N CYS A 279 -16.71 -13.72 -7.27
CA CYS A 279 -15.30 -13.34 -7.33
C CYS A 279 -14.88 -12.61 -6.05
N LEU A 280 -13.62 -12.73 -5.70
CA LEU A 280 -12.96 -11.82 -4.76
C LEU A 280 -12.77 -10.46 -5.46
N SER A 281 -13.85 -9.71 -5.63
CA SER A 281 -13.83 -8.33 -6.11
C SER A 281 -14.79 -7.50 -5.27
N ASP A 282 -14.17 -6.58 -4.53
CA ASP A 282 -14.69 -5.56 -3.65
C ASP A 282 -15.68 -6.02 -2.57
N PRO A 283 -15.22 -6.19 -1.31
CA PRO A 283 -16.11 -6.26 -0.19
C PRO A 283 -16.73 -4.88 0.00
N ALA A 284 -17.88 -4.66 -0.64
CA ALA A 284 -18.87 -3.63 -0.29
C ALA A 284 -19.53 -3.96 1.07
N ALA A 285 -18.69 -4.24 2.06
CA ALA A 285 -18.85 -4.21 3.51
C ALA A 285 -17.57 -4.79 4.17
N SER A 286 -16.40 -4.56 3.59
CA SER A 286 -15.20 -4.67 4.39
C SER A 286 -15.13 -3.41 5.23
N ILE A 287 -15.28 -3.61 6.54
CA ILE A 287 -14.69 -2.68 7.49
C ILE A 287 -13.20 -2.74 7.14
N GLY A 288 -12.71 -1.76 6.38
CA GLY A 288 -11.29 -1.69 6.07
C GLY A 288 -10.55 -1.76 7.40
N VAL A 289 -9.62 -2.71 7.54
CA VAL A 289 -8.84 -2.84 8.76
C VAL A 289 -8.25 -1.46 9.04
N PRO A 290 -8.61 -0.83 10.17
CA PRO A 290 -8.24 0.56 10.39
C PRO A 290 -6.72 0.64 10.51
N TRP A 291 -6.14 1.70 9.97
CA TRP A 291 -4.70 1.93 9.98
C TRP A 291 -4.29 2.63 11.29
N THR A 292 -4.49 1.94 12.41
CA THR A 292 -4.49 2.56 13.74
C THR A 292 -3.11 2.74 14.37
N ASP A 293 -2.04 2.22 13.75
CA ASP A 293 -0.70 2.20 14.33
C ASP A 293 0.37 2.40 13.22
N TRP A 294 1.63 2.56 13.63
CA TRP A 294 2.82 2.53 12.78
C TRP A 294 2.74 1.38 11.78
N ARG A 295 2.77 1.65 10.47
CA ARG A 295 2.70 0.63 9.41
C ARG A 295 1.45 -0.27 9.47
N GLY A 296 0.32 0.29 9.93
CA GLY A 296 -0.95 -0.41 10.04
C GLY A 296 -1.14 -1.08 11.40
N ALA A 297 -2.32 -1.63 11.66
CA ALA A 297 -2.69 -2.19 12.97
C ALA A 297 -1.73 -3.27 13.51
N TRP A 298 -0.98 -3.93 12.61
CA TRP A 298 -0.06 -5.03 12.94
C TRP A 298 1.43 -4.66 12.79
N ARG A 299 1.75 -3.42 12.40
CA ARG A 299 3.11 -2.91 12.14
C ARG A 299 3.89 -3.61 11.01
N ASP A 300 3.19 -4.27 10.10
CA ASP A 300 3.76 -5.08 9.02
C ASP A 300 3.75 -4.39 7.64
N ALA A 301 3.05 -3.26 7.49
CA ALA A 301 2.80 -2.57 6.23
C ALA A 301 2.12 -3.46 5.18
N VAL A 302 1.24 -4.36 5.61
CA VAL A 302 0.40 -5.17 4.72
C VAL A 302 -1.03 -4.63 4.71
N SER A 303 -1.64 -4.60 3.53
CA SER A 303 -3.02 -4.15 3.34
C SER A 303 -3.75 -4.99 2.33
N ASP A 304 -5.05 -5.22 2.55
CA ASP A 304 -5.94 -5.84 1.57
C ASP A 304 -6.44 -4.84 0.50
N TYR A 305 -5.98 -3.58 0.54
CA TYR A 305 -6.45 -2.49 -0.34
C TYR A 305 -5.35 -1.81 -1.15
N VAL A 306 -4.26 -2.52 -1.46
CA VAL A 306 -3.32 -1.97 -2.44
C VAL A 306 -4.04 -1.91 -3.80
N PRO A 307 -4.16 -0.70 -4.41
CA PRO A 307 -5.00 -0.49 -5.59
C PRO A 307 -4.49 -1.27 -6.81
N ASP A 308 -5.37 -1.47 -7.79
CA ASP A 308 -5.01 -2.13 -9.06
C ASP A 308 -4.15 -1.24 -9.96
N MET A 309 -4.47 0.05 -9.98
CA MET A 309 -3.77 1.09 -10.73
C MET A 309 -3.86 2.40 -9.95
N LEU A 310 -2.83 3.24 -10.09
CA LEU A 310 -2.89 4.65 -9.68
C LEU A 310 -3.49 5.46 -10.84
N PRO A 311 -4.28 6.52 -10.56
CA PRO A 311 -4.81 7.38 -11.60
C PRO A 311 -3.67 8.17 -12.26
N GLU A 312 -3.85 8.57 -13.52
CA GLU A 312 -2.84 9.34 -14.25
C GLU A 312 -2.54 10.71 -13.62
N LEU A 313 -3.55 11.30 -12.96
CA LEU A 313 -3.46 12.53 -12.20
C LEU A 313 -4.02 12.31 -10.79
N PRO A 314 -3.45 12.96 -9.76
CA PRO A 314 -3.97 12.81 -8.41
C PRO A 314 -5.42 13.24 -8.31
N ARG A 315 -6.24 12.34 -7.76
CA ARG A 315 -7.66 12.55 -7.50
C ARG A 315 -7.86 12.63 -6.00
N TYR A 316 -8.28 13.78 -5.50
CA TYR A 316 -8.37 14.01 -4.06
C TYR A 316 -9.82 14.02 -3.60
N ARG A 317 -10.10 13.31 -2.51
CA ARG A 317 -11.35 13.52 -1.77
C ARG A 317 -11.34 14.88 -1.08
N TRP A 318 -10.21 15.18 -0.42
CA TRP A 318 -9.96 16.43 0.29
C TRP A 318 -8.46 16.65 0.45
N LYS A 319 -8.09 17.91 0.73
CA LYS A 319 -6.74 18.37 1.07
C LYS A 319 -6.82 19.32 2.26
N VAL A 320 -5.94 19.15 3.24
CA VAL A 320 -5.87 19.96 4.47
C VAL A 320 -4.45 20.52 4.63
N PRO A 321 -4.26 21.84 4.54
CA PRO A 321 -2.97 22.47 4.82
C PRO A 321 -2.53 22.25 6.26
N LEU A 322 -1.22 22.06 6.45
CA LEU A 322 -0.57 21.94 7.75
C LEU A 322 0.44 23.08 7.93
N SER A 323 0.70 23.44 9.18
CA SER A 323 1.42 24.67 9.53
C SER A 323 2.94 24.52 9.59
N GLY A 324 3.47 23.37 9.97
CA GLY A 324 4.92 23.16 10.08
C GLY A 324 5.37 21.81 9.57
N PRO A 325 6.69 21.61 9.38
CA PRO A 325 7.23 20.39 8.78
C PRO A 325 6.87 19.17 9.64
N GLY A 326 6.13 18.23 9.05
CA GLY A 326 5.72 16.99 9.69
C GLY A 326 6.67 15.82 9.46
N ARG A 327 7.05 15.10 10.53
CA ARG A 327 7.82 13.84 10.43
C ARG A 327 7.09 12.60 10.97
N SER A 328 6.18 12.78 11.93
CA SER A 328 5.25 11.73 12.38
C SER A 328 4.33 11.33 11.24
N GLY A 329 4.02 10.04 11.15
CA GLY A 329 2.93 9.57 10.29
C GLY A 329 1.55 9.88 10.83
N LEU A 330 0.58 9.09 10.39
CA LEU A 330 -0.82 9.25 10.74
C LEU A 330 -1.40 7.91 11.18
N ALA A 331 -2.47 7.97 11.96
CA ALA A 331 -3.30 6.82 12.30
C ALA A 331 -4.74 7.13 11.93
N ALA A 332 -5.44 6.18 11.32
CA ALA A 332 -6.78 6.40 10.78
C ALA A 332 -7.72 5.24 11.09
N THR A 333 -8.92 5.59 11.55
CA THR A 333 -10.13 4.76 11.50
C THR A 333 -11.06 5.30 10.42
N GLU A 334 -12.20 4.65 10.20
CA GLU A 334 -13.21 5.15 9.26
C GLU A 334 -13.71 6.56 9.60
N GLN A 335 -13.72 6.94 10.87
CA GLN A 335 -14.29 8.21 11.34
C GLN A 335 -13.23 9.25 11.69
N LEU A 336 -12.04 8.82 12.09
CA LEU A 336 -11.02 9.68 12.67
C LEU A 336 -9.63 9.38 12.11
N LEU A 337 -8.98 10.41 11.58
CA LEU A 337 -7.57 10.47 11.29
C LEU A 337 -6.89 11.34 12.35
N ILE A 338 -5.85 10.84 13.00
CA ILE A 338 -5.02 11.62 13.92
C ILE A 338 -3.67 11.91 13.26
N VAL A 339 -3.23 13.15 13.37
CA VAL A 339 -1.93 13.57 12.84
C VAL A 339 -1.30 14.67 13.70
N ALA A 340 0.03 14.67 13.79
CA ALA A 340 0.79 15.77 14.40
C ALA A 340 0.86 16.98 13.45
N ASP A 341 1.27 18.14 13.93
CA ASP A 341 1.51 19.40 13.21
C ASP A 341 2.24 20.32 14.18
N LYS A 342 2.55 21.55 13.76
CA LYS A 342 3.13 22.60 14.60
C LYS A 342 2.28 23.86 14.54
N ASP A 343 2.43 24.72 15.54
CA ASP A 343 1.99 26.09 15.38
C ASP A 343 2.92 26.86 14.43
N ALA A 344 2.48 28.03 13.98
CA ALA A 344 3.25 28.84 13.02
C ALA A 344 4.63 29.27 13.56
N GLU A 345 4.78 29.35 14.88
CA GLU A 345 6.02 29.72 15.56
C GLU A 345 6.93 28.52 15.83
N GLY A 346 6.48 27.29 15.56
CA GLY A 346 7.21 26.06 15.86
C GLY A 346 7.45 25.82 17.35
N LYS A 347 6.67 26.42 18.26
CA LYS A 347 6.83 26.29 19.72
C LYS A 347 5.92 25.24 20.34
N ASN A 348 4.83 24.88 19.66
CA ASN A 348 3.86 23.91 20.15
C ASN A 348 3.66 22.77 19.17
N ASP A 349 3.58 21.55 19.70
CA ASP A 349 3.01 20.40 18.99
C ASP A 349 1.50 20.60 18.87
N ILE A 350 1.00 20.49 17.66
CA ILE A 350 -0.44 20.53 17.37
C ILE A 350 -0.86 19.12 16.96
N TRP A 351 -1.70 18.46 17.76
CA TRP A 351 -2.31 17.19 17.39
C TRP A 351 -3.73 17.44 16.91
N ARG A 352 -4.04 17.02 15.68
CA ARG A 352 -5.33 17.20 15.04
C ARG A 352 -6.04 15.86 14.91
N GLY A 353 -7.28 15.80 15.35
CA GLY A 353 -8.24 14.77 14.97
C GLY A 353 -9.09 15.30 13.83
N ILE A 354 -9.06 14.62 12.70
CA ILE A 354 -9.69 15.02 11.43
C ILE A 354 -10.67 13.94 11.02
N SER A 355 -11.81 14.31 10.44
CA SER A 355 -12.74 13.38 9.82
C SER A 355 -12.07 12.72 8.61
N THR A 356 -11.91 11.40 8.66
CA THR A 356 -11.31 10.64 7.55
C THR A 356 -12.07 10.82 6.23
N ASP A 357 -13.40 11.02 6.29
CA ASP A 357 -14.22 11.14 5.09
C ASP A 357 -14.20 12.53 4.45
N SER A 358 -14.26 13.59 5.27
CA SER A 358 -14.42 14.96 4.78
C SER A 358 -13.15 15.82 4.84
N GLY A 359 -12.16 15.43 5.66
CA GLY A 359 -11.00 16.27 5.96
C GLY A 359 -11.30 17.39 6.96
N GLU A 360 -12.50 17.47 7.52
CA GLU A 360 -12.86 18.48 8.51
C GLU A 360 -12.22 18.18 9.88
N GLU A 361 -11.74 19.22 10.55
CA GLU A 361 -11.17 19.11 11.89
C GLU A 361 -12.25 18.81 12.93
N ILE A 362 -12.10 17.71 13.67
CA ILE A 362 -12.98 17.29 14.77
C ILE A 362 -12.49 17.90 16.09
N TRP A 363 -11.18 17.84 16.34
CA TRP A 363 -10.57 18.42 17.54
C TRP A 363 -9.10 18.74 17.32
N THR A 364 -8.58 19.68 18.11
CA THR A 364 -7.17 20.06 18.13
C THR A 364 -6.64 20.15 19.54
N ARG A 365 -5.41 19.69 19.76
CA ARG A 365 -4.66 19.86 21.00
C ARG A 365 -3.32 20.50 20.74
N SER A 366 -2.97 21.46 21.59
CA SER A 366 -1.72 22.21 21.51
C SER A 366 -0.93 21.99 22.79
N TYR A 367 0.31 21.54 22.63
CA TYR A 367 1.21 21.26 23.74
C TYR A 367 2.55 21.94 23.53
N ALA A 368 3.12 22.53 24.58
CA ALA A 368 4.43 23.16 24.51
C ALA A 368 5.51 22.14 24.12
N ALA A 369 6.33 22.49 23.14
CA ALA A 369 7.38 21.65 22.58
C ALA A 369 8.58 22.53 22.17
N GLN A 370 9.12 23.28 23.13
CA GLN A 370 10.23 24.22 22.90
C GLN A 370 11.58 23.49 22.87
N GLY A 371 12.43 23.86 21.90
CA GLY A 371 13.76 23.26 21.69
C GLY A 371 13.96 22.90 20.22
N ASP A 372 15.14 22.36 19.89
CA ASP A 372 15.47 21.99 18.50
C ASP A 372 16.42 20.76 18.44
N PRO A 373 15.91 19.54 18.67
CA PRO A 373 16.70 18.32 18.51
C PRO A 373 17.02 18.05 17.02
N GLU A 374 18.30 18.18 16.65
CA GLU A 374 18.82 17.97 15.28
C GLU A 374 17.98 18.65 14.19
N GLY A 375 17.71 19.95 14.36
CA GLY A 375 17.11 20.80 13.33
C GLY A 375 15.60 20.65 13.15
N THR A 376 14.92 19.81 13.95
CA THR A 376 13.46 19.94 14.13
C THR A 376 12.95 19.33 15.43
N ASN A 377 12.03 20.05 16.06
CA ASN A 377 11.26 19.61 17.22
C ASN A 377 9.96 18.88 16.88
N SER A 378 9.71 18.54 15.61
CA SER A 378 8.47 17.89 15.19
C SER A 378 8.30 16.48 15.76
N PRO A 379 7.10 16.09 16.23
CA PRO A 379 6.81 14.72 16.59
C PRO A 379 7.19 13.76 15.46
N ARG A 380 7.77 12.62 15.82
CA ARG A 380 8.28 11.61 14.87
C ARG A 380 7.63 10.24 15.05
N ALA A 381 7.24 9.89 16.28
CA ALA A 381 6.43 8.72 16.56
C ALA A 381 5.03 8.86 15.95
N ASN A 382 4.48 7.77 15.40
CA ASN A 382 3.10 7.76 14.92
C ASN A 382 2.11 7.87 16.09
N PRO A 383 0.95 8.50 15.89
CA PRO A 383 -0.18 8.29 16.79
C PRO A 383 -0.58 6.82 16.80
N VAL A 384 -1.11 6.33 17.93
CA VAL A 384 -1.66 4.97 18.05
C VAL A 384 -3.10 5.05 18.55
N ILE A 385 -4.05 4.46 17.81
CA ILE A 385 -5.48 4.44 18.15
C ILE A 385 -5.87 3.04 18.66
N VAL A 386 -6.47 2.97 19.84
CA VAL A 386 -6.99 1.71 20.38
C VAL A 386 -8.35 1.97 21.04
N GLY A 387 -9.41 1.48 20.40
CA GLY A 387 -10.78 1.70 20.87
C GLY A 387 -11.13 3.19 20.90
N ASP A 388 -11.54 3.69 22.06
CA ASP A 388 -11.89 5.08 22.29
C ASP A 388 -10.70 5.97 22.72
N GLN A 389 -9.50 5.40 22.86
CA GLN A 389 -8.29 6.10 23.28
C GLN A 389 -7.26 6.20 22.14
N ALA A 390 -6.46 7.27 22.17
CA ALA A 390 -5.30 7.43 21.32
C ALA A 390 -4.08 7.86 22.13
N TYR A 391 -2.90 7.43 21.70
CA TYR A 391 -1.62 7.69 22.35
C TYR A 391 -0.75 8.53 21.44
N LEU A 392 -0.27 9.66 21.97
CA LEU A 392 0.47 10.68 21.23
C LEU A 392 1.82 10.89 21.92
N LEU A 393 2.93 10.72 21.19
CA LEU A 393 4.27 10.84 21.74
C LEU A 393 5.03 11.98 21.04
N SER A 394 5.43 12.99 21.83
CA SER A 394 6.21 14.12 21.33
C SER A 394 7.69 13.79 21.15
N ALA A 395 8.40 14.63 20.38
CA ALA A 395 9.86 14.52 20.21
C ALA A 395 10.65 14.65 21.53
N PHE A 396 10.06 15.28 22.56
CA PHE A 396 10.67 15.48 23.88
C PHE A 396 10.19 14.44 24.93
N GLY A 397 9.42 13.44 24.51
CA GLY A 397 8.98 12.34 25.34
C GLY A 397 7.73 12.59 26.18
N ASP A 398 6.95 13.64 25.89
CA ASP A 398 5.61 13.75 26.44
C ASP A 398 4.70 12.72 25.78
N LEU A 399 4.18 11.79 26.58
CA LEU A 399 3.22 10.78 26.18
C LEU A 399 1.84 11.16 26.71
N TYR A 400 0.89 11.35 25.80
CA TYR A 400 -0.49 11.69 26.12
C TYR A 400 -1.41 10.52 25.79
N CYS A 401 -2.33 10.20 26.70
CA CYS A 401 -3.52 9.42 26.37
C CYS A 401 -4.69 10.38 26.21
N VAL A 402 -5.33 10.37 25.04
CA VAL A 402 -6.45 11.25 24.70
C VAL A 402 -7.65 10.45 24.25
N SER A 403 -8.85 10.99 24.46
CA SER A 403 -10.09 10.46 23.89
C SER A 403 -10.13 10.72 22.38
N THR A 404 -10.37 9.68 21.59
CA THR A 404 -10.55 9.76 20.12
C THR A 404 -11.72 10.68 19.74
N ARG A 405 -12.76 10.73 20.57
CA ARG A 405 -13.99 11.47 20.29
C ARG A 405 -13.80 12.99 20.27
N ASN A 406 -12.93 13.51 21.14
CA ASN A 406 -12.86 14.95 21.39
C ASN A 406 -11.45 15.45 21.73
N GLY A 407 -10.44 14.58 21.72
CA GLY A 407 -9.05 14.89 22.06
C GLY A 407 -8.80 15.16 23.54
N ARG A 408 -9.77 14.95 24.44
CA ARG A 408 -9.58 15.26 25.87
C ARG A 408 -8.53 14.34 26.48
N GLU A 409 -7.54 14.92 27.15
CA GLU A 409 -6.50 14.20 27.86
C GLU A 409 -7.10 13.40 29.03
N ALA A 410 -6.80 12.11 29.05
CA ALA A 410 -7.10 11.21 30.17
C ALA A 410 -5.93 11.20 31.17
N TRP A 411 -4.70 11.12 30.66
CA TRP A 411 -3.48 11.23 31.45
C TRP A 411 -2.30 11.67 30.57
N LYS A 412 -1.24 12.17 31.22
CA LYS A 412 0.02 12.56 30.59
C LYS A 412 1.21 12.03 31.40
N ARG A 413 2.27 11.61 30.71
CA ARG A 413 3.59 11.26 31.27
C ARG A 413 4.69 11.97 30.49
N ASN A 414 5.86 12.16 31.09
CA ASN A 414 7.06 12.56 30.35
C ASN A 414 8.11 11.46 30.52
N ILE A 415 8.25 10.59 29.52
CA ILE A 415 9.03 9.36 29.66
C ILE A 415 10.53 9.63 29.83
N ILE A 416 11.01 10.78 29.34
CA ILE A 416 12.42 11.16 29.47
C ILE A 416 12.72 11.54 30.92
N ARG A 417 11.95 12.48 31.47
CA ARG A 417 12.11 12.91 32.86
C ARG A 417 11.82 11.78 33.83
N ASP A 418 10.70 11.09 33.66
CA ASP A 418 10.21 10.13 34.64
C ASP A 418 11.16 8.91 34.75
N PHE A 419 11.92 8.58 33.70
CA PHE A 419 12.84 7.43 33.66
C PHE A 419 14.32 7.78 33.52
N GLY A 420 14.70 9.02 33.82
CA GLY A 420 16.10 9.44 33.93
C GLY A 420 16.87 9.35 32.62
N ALA A 421 16.20 9.63 31.49
CA ALA A 421 16.80 9.63 30.17
C ALA A 421 17.20 11.05 29.72
N THR A 422 17.91 11.12 28.61
CA THR A 422 18.17 12.37 27.87
C THR A 422 17.37 12.36 26.59
N VAL A 423 16.92 13.53 26.14
CA VAL A 423 16.26 13.65 24.84
C VAL A 423 17.28 13.26 23.76
N PRO A 424 17.01 12.26 22.92
CA PRO A 424 17.92 11.88 21.85
C PRO A 424 18.18 13.06 20.91
N ALA A 425 19.35 13.12 20.28
CA ALA A 425 19.69 14.21 19.36
C ALA A 425 18.64 14.35 18.24
N GLY A 426 18.14 13.22 17.72
CA GLY A 426 17.02 13.16 16.77
C GLY A 426 15.63 13.07 17.42
N GLY A 427 15.46 13.45 18.69
CA GLY A 427 14.19 13.31 19.42
C GLY A 427 13.69 11.87 19.57
N VAL A 428 12.61 11.70 20.31
CA VAL A 428 11.97 10.40 20.51
C VAL A 428 11.20 9.99 19.24
N CYS A 429 11.54 8.81 18.68
CA CYS A 429 11.00 8.31 17.41
C CYS A 429 10.20 7.01 17.55
N ALA A 430 10.59 6.12 18.47
CA ALA A 430 9.97 4.80 18.61
C ALA A 430 8.47 4.94 18.95
N THR A 431 7.61 4.45 18.06
CA THR A 431 6.16 4.54 18.25
C THR A 431 5.73 3.64 19.42
N PRO A 432 4.98 4.16 20.43
CA PRO A 432 4.56 3.37 21.59
C PRO A 432 3.85 2.08 21.16
N LEU A 433 4.24 0.93 21.69
CA LEU A 433 3.63 -0.34 21.34
C LEU A 433 2.52 -0.68 22.34
N VAL A 434 1.30 -0.93 21.86
CA VAL A 434 0.21 -1.39 22.74
C VAL A 434 0.17 -2.92 22.74
N VAL A 435 0.18 -3.53 23.93
CA VAL A 435 0.06 -4.98 24.11
C VAL A 435 -0.92 -5.25 25.26
N GLY A 436 -2.15 -5.62 24.92
CA GLY A 436 -3.22 -5.73 25.92
C GLY A 436 -3.48 -4.38 26.59
N ASP A 437 -3.46 -4.35 27.93
CA ASP A 437 -3.62 -3.12 28.70
C ASP A 437 -2.31 -2.36 28.97
N ARG A 438 -1.23 -2.73 28.27
CA ARG A 438 0.10 -2.13 28.42
C ARG A 438 0.43 -1.22 27.25
N ILE A 439 1.08 -0.10 27.53
CA ILE A 439 1.79 0.72 26.56
C ILE A 439 3.29 0.64 26.82
N ILE A 440 4.02 0.13 25.85
CA ILE A 440 5.46 -0.07 25.91
C ILE A 440 6.16 1.12 25.26
N VAL A 441 7.08 1.74 25.99
CA VAL A 441 7.90 2.87 25.53
C VAL A 441 9.38 2.63 25.79
N ASN A 442 10.21 3.33 25.03
CA ASN A 442 11.67 3.23 25.09
C ASN A 442 12.29 4.58 25.48
N PRO A 443 12.21 4.98 26.76
CA PRO A 443 12.80 6.24 27.23
C PRO A 443 14.32 6.27 27.11
N GLY A 444 15.01 5.14 27.29
CA GLY A 444 16.48 5.08 27.14
C GLY A 444 17.25 5.66 28.33
N GLY A 445 16.70 5.58 29.54
CA GLY A 445 17.35 6.01 30.77
C GLY A 445 18.50 5.12 31.16
N VAL A 446 19.70 5.71 31.26
CA VAL A 446 20.92 5.02 31.66
C VAL A 446 21.38 5.57 33.00
N ARG A 447 21.63 4.68 33.97
CA ARG A 447 22.12 5.07 35.28
C ARG A 447 23.56 5.62 35.17
N PRO A 448 23.82 6.86 35.62
CA PRO A 448 25.17 7.41 35.65
C PRO A 448 26.10 6.59 36.56
N GLU A 449 27.38 6.53 36.18
CA GLU A 449 28.39 5.88 37.00
C GLU A 449 28.52 6.57 38.37
N GLY A 450 28.58 5.78 39.44
CA GLY A 450 28.69 6.29 40.81
C GLY A 450 27.38 6.78 41.45
N GLN A 451 26.24 6.71 40.74
CA GLN A 451 24.93 7.10 41.29
C GLN A 451 24.11 5.87 41.69
N ASN A 452 23.86 5.70 42.99
CA ASN A 452 23.18 4.52 43.53
C ASN A 452 21.64 4.62 43.54
N SER A 453 21.10 5.85 43.50
CA SER A 453 19.66 6.11 43.52
C SER A 453 19.28 7.18 42.48
N PRO A 454 18.08 7.11 41.87
CA PRO A 454 17.57 8.17 41.01
C PRO A 454 17.43 9.50 41.75
N PRO A 455 17.63 10.66 41.10
CA PRO A 455 17.38 11.96 41.69
C PRO A 455 15.87 12.18 41.91
N GLU A 456 15.53 13.20 42.71
CA GLU A 456 14.14 13.57 42.97
C GLU A 456 13.39 13.85 41.67
N GLY A 457 12.18 13.27 41.55
CA GLY A 457 11.35 13.38 40.34
C GLY A 457 11.63 12.36 39.24
N VAL A 458 12.64 11.51 39.40
CA VAL A 458 12.89 10.33 38.54
C VAL A 458 12.43 9.08 39.27
N GLU A 459 11.60 8.25 38.64
CA GLU A 459 11.12 6.99 39.24
C GLU A 459 12.24 5.96 39.30
N THR A 460 12.93 5.75 38.18
CA THR A 460 14.06 4.82 38.03
C THR A 460 14.80 5.09 36.72
N TYR A 461 16.00 4.54 36.56
CA TYR A 461 16.67 4.51 35.26
C TYR A 461 16.23 3.29 34.46
N ALA A 462 15.56 3.51 33.33
CA ALA A 462 15.04 2.40 32.53
C ALA A 462 15.21 2.65 31.03
N SER A 463 15.63 1.61 30.31
CA SER A 463 15.72 1.61 28.86
C SER A 463 14.35 1.42 28.22
N ILE A 464 13.58 0.45 28.74
CA ILE A 464 12.24 0.11 28.28
C ILE A 464 11.30 0.05 29.48
N VAL A 465 10.05 0.50 29.27
CA VAL A 465 9.04 0.61 30.33
C VAL A 465 7.69 0.18 29.78
N ALA A 466 6.92 -0.55 30.59
CA ALA A 466 5.48 -0.69 30.39
C ALA A 466 4.72 0.21 31.36
N LEU A 467 3.78 0.97 30.81
CA LEU A 467 2.78 1.69 31.58
C LEU A 467 1.42 1.03 31.38
N ASP A 468 0.56 1.13 32.38
CA ASP A 468 -0.86 0.85 32.25
C ASP A 468 -1.48 1.86 31.27
N ARG A 469 -2.07 1.37 30.18
CA ARG A 469 -2.53 2.23 29.08
C ARG A 469 -3.68 3.16 29.50
N HIS A 470 -4.46 2.78 30.51
CA HIS A 470 -5.63 3.53 30.95
C HIS A 470 -5.29 4.61 31.99
N THR A 471 -4.23 4.43 32.76
CA THR A 471 -3.88 5.29 33.90
C THR A 471 -2.50 5.93 33.80
N GLY A 472 -1.62 5.44 32.93
CA GLY A 472 -0.24 5.91 32.79
C GLY A 472 0.68 5.50 33.95
N LYS A 473 0.24 4.58 34.82
CA LYS A 473 1.05 4.07 35.94
C LYS A 473 2.11 3.09 35.43
N THR A 474 3.31 3.17 35.97
CA THR A 474 4.39 2.21 35.68
C THR A 474 4.01 0.82 36.18
N LEU A 475 4.00 -0.15 35.25
CA LEU A 475 3.78 -1.57 35.55
C LEU A 475 5.11 -2.27 35.80
N TRP A 476 6.08 -2.04 34.91
CA TRP A 476 7.45 -2.50 35.05
C TRP A 476 8.39 -1.56 34.30
N ALA A 477 9.66 -1.55 34.70
CA ALA A 477 10.70 -0.72 34.13
C ALA A 477 12.02 -1.50 34.12
N THR A 478 12.64 -1.64 32.94
CA THR A 478 13.77 -2.53 32.73
C THR A 478 15.04 -1.73 32.39
N PRO A 479 16.15 -1.93 33.12
CA PRO A 479 17.41 -1.24 32.84
C PRO A 479 18.01 -1.70 31.50
N GLY A 480 18.80 -0.84 30.85
CA GLY A 480 19.45 -1.15 29.58
C GLY A 480 20.19 0.04 29.00
N GLY A 481 20.37 0.04 27.68
CA GLY A 481 21.04 1.12 26.96
C GLY A 481 20.11 2.29 26.62
N PRO A 482 20.65 3.34 25.97
CA PRO A 482 19.87 4.46 25.44
C PRO A 482 18.78 4.04 24.45
N ALA A 483 17.89 4.97 24.11
CA ALA A 483 16.77 4.71 23.21
C ALA A 483 17.22 4.48 21.75
N ALA A 484 16.46 3.66 21.03
CA ALA A 484 16.59 3.45 19.59
C ALA A 484 15.58 4.28 18.78
N LYS A 485 15.80 4.40 17.46
CA LYS A 485 14.85 5.06 16.55
C LYS A 485 13.67 4.14 16.16
N ALA A 486 13.95 2.86 15.94
CA ALA A 486 12.98 1.87 15.49
C ALA A 486 11.88 1.59 16.52
N SER A 487 10.67 1.35 16.01
CA SER A 487 9.52 0.92 16.82
C SER A 487 9.66 -0.54 17.25
N PHE A 488 9.02 -0.89 18.38
CA PHE A 488 8.96 -2.27 18.87
C PHE A 488 7.83 -3.06 18.18
N ILE A 489 7.96 -4.37 18.14
CA ILE A 489 6.91 -5.31 17.73
C ILE A 489 6.61 -6.30 18.84
N VAL A 490 5.47 -6.98 18.72
CA VAL A 490 5.14 -8.17 19.52
C VAL A 490 5.02 -9.37 18.60
N GLY A 491 5.54 -10.52 19.04
CA GLY A 491 5.46 -11.75 18.28
C GLY A 491 5.68 -12.98 19.14
N THR A 492 5.32 -14.14 18.59
CA THR A 492 5.60 -15.44 19.20
C THR A 492 6.82 -16.04 18.51
N PHE A 493 7.90 -16.19 19.25
CA PHE A 493 9.17 -16.71 18.75
C PHE A 493 9.57 -17.90 19.61
N GLY A 494 9.86 -19.04 18.98
CA GLY A 494 10.22 -20.24 19.72
C GLY A 494 9.17 -20.69 20.74
N GLY A 495 7.88 -20.48 20.46
CA GLY A 495 6.78 -20.80 21.38
C GLY A 495 6.51 -19.75 22.47
N ARG A 496 7.36 -18.74 22.64
CA ARG A 496 7.18 -17.67 23.64
C ARG A 496 6.77 -16.35 22.99
N ARG A 497 5.66 -15.78 23.48
CA ARG A 497 5.20 -14.45 23.11
C ARG A 497 6.03 -13.40 23.86
N GLN A 498 6.59 -12.44 23.14
CA GLN A 498 7.53 -11.46 23.70
C GLN A 498 7.52 -10.15 22.90
N ILE A 499 7.94 -9.07 23.55
CA ILE A 499 8.23 -7.78 22.92
C ILE A 499 9.62 -7.87 22.29
N VAL A 500 9.78 -7.40 21.06
CA VAL A 500 11.07 -7.37 20.36
C VAL A 500 11.34 -5.98 19.81
N GLY A 501 12.57 -5.50 19.98
CA GLY A 501 12.99 -4.19 19.53
C GLY A 501 14.41 -3.85 19.95
N TYR A 502 14.80 -2.61 19.74
CA TYR A 502 16.17 -2.15 19.94
C TYR A 502 16.29 -1.24 21.17
N ASP A 503 17.40 -1.38 21.88
CA ASP A 503 18.05 -0.24 22.54
C ASP A 503 19.17 0.27 21.58
N ALA A 504 19.85 1.37 21.93
CA ALA A 504 20.88 1.95 21.08
C ALA A 504 22.02 0.96 20.75
N ASP A 505 22.32 0.04 21.67
CA ASP A 505 23.49 -0.84 21.59
C ASP A 505 23.15 -2.24 21.06
N SER A 506 21.89 -2.66 21.12
CA SER A 506 21.49 -4.04 20.92
C SER A 506 20.03 -4.25 20.58
N LEU A 507 19.74 -5.37 19.92
CA LEU A 507 18.41 -5.93 19.78
C LEU A 507 18.08 -6.79 21.02
N GLY A 508 16.84 -6.79 21.46
CA GLY A 508 16.40 -7.59 22.61
C GLY A 508 15.01 -8.17 22.45
N GLY A 509 14.74 -9.16 23.28
CA GLY A 509 13.42 -9.69 23.56
C GLY A 509 13.09 -9.51 25.03
N TRP A 510 11.85 -9.12 25.34
CA TRP A 510 11.37 -8.90 26.69
C TRP A 510 10.06 -9.62 26.95
N ASP A 511 9.92 -10.16 28.16
CA ASP A 511 8.66 -10.67 28.66
C ASP A 511 7.62 -9.55 28.73
N ILE A 512 6.40 -9.82 28.27
CA ILE A 512 5.33 -8.81 28.18
C ILE A 512 4.86 -8.39 29.58
N ASP A 513 4.77 -9.34 30.49
CA ASP A 513 4.12 -9.13 31.79
C ASP A 513 5.11 -8.65 32.84
N THR A 514 6.36 -9.12 32.80
CA THR A 514 7.37 -8.79 33.81
C THR A 514 8.41 -7.76 33.34
N GLY A 515 8.56 -7.57 32.03
CA GLY A 515 9.63 -6.75 31.47
C GLY A 515 11.02 -7.41 31.54
N GLU A 516 11.12 -8.67 31.96
CA GLU A 516 12.38 -9.41 32.02
C GLU A 516 13.01 -9.50 30.62
N ARG A 517 14.29 -9.14 30.51
CA ARG A 517 15.04 -9.27 29.26
C ARG A 517 15.39 -10.74 29.00
N LEU A 518 14.76 -11.33 27.99
CA LEU A 518 14.88 -12.74 27.64
C LEU A 518 16.17 -13.05 26.89
N TRP A 519 16.60 -12.13 26.04
CA TRP A 519 17.84 -12.25 25.29
C TRP A 519 18.35 -10.88 24.83
N ARG A 520 19.62 -10.86 24.43
CA ARG A 520 20.31 -9.68 23.90
C ARG A 520 21.17 -10.10 22.72
N LEU A 521 21.04 -9.38 21.61
CA LEU A 521 21.85 -9.56 20.42
C LEU A 521 22.53 -8.23 20.06
N VAL A 522 23.84 -8.19 20.16
CA VAL A 522 24.66 -7.04 19.75
C VAL A 522 24.95 -7.17 18.25
N PRO A 523 24.75 -6.11 17.44
CA PRO A 523 25.06 -6.16 16.02
C PRO A 523 26.56 -6.42 15.77
N PRO A 524 26.94 -7.14 14.70
CA PRO A 524 28.34 -7.46 14.40
C PRO A 524 29.25 -6.25 14.19
N ARG A 525 28.72 -5.19 13.55
CA ARG A 525 29.39 -3.90 13.37
C ARG A 525 28.71 -2.81 14.20
N GLU A 526 29.53 -2.02 14.88
CA GLU A 526 29.10 -0.82 15.61
C GLU A 526 28.70 0.31 14.66
N GLY A 527 28.06 1.35 15.20
CA GLY A 527 27.76 2.59 14.46
C GLY A 527 26.63 2.46 13.43
N ASP A 528 25.68 1.55 13.67
CA ASP A 528 24.64 1.20 12.70
C ASP A 528 23.32 1.90 13.03
N VAL A 529 22.67 2.51 12.03
CA VAL A 529 21.41 3.24 12.21
C VAL A 529 20.28 2.26 12.52
N ASN A 530 19.70 2.39 13.72
CA ASN A 530 18.64 1.51 14.21
C ASN A 530 17.24 2.04 13.89
N ALA A 531 16.99 2.44 12.62
CA ALA A 531 15.72 3.03 12.18
C ALA A 531 14.69 1.99 11.70
N ALA A 532 15.14 0.92 11.05
CA ALA A 532 14.25 -0.13 10.57
C ALA A 532 13.67 -0.97 11.73
N THR A 533 12.35 -1.13 11.74
CA THR A 533 11.62 -1.93 12.74
C THR A 533 11.86 -3.43 12.47
N PRO A 534 12.12 -4.28 13.49
CA PRO A 534 12.21 -5.73 13.29
C PRO A 534 10.90 -6.30 12.75
N ILE A 535 10.97 -7.35 11.94
CA ILE A 535 9.80 -7.96 11.28
C ILE A 535 9.64 -9.40 11.76
N ASN A 536 8.42 -9.74 12.20
CA ASN A 536 8.05 -11.12 12.51
C ASN A 536 7.84 -11.90 11.20
N ALA A 537 8.71 -12.86 10.93
CA ALA A 537 8.70 -13.68 9.72
C ALA A 537 8.27 -15.12 10.04
N GLY A 538 7.03 -15.28 10.52
CA GLY A 538 6.45 -16.60 10.82
C GLY A 538 7.19 -17.33 11.96
N GLY A 539 7.49 -16.63 13.06
CA GLY A 539 8.23 -17.18 14.20
C GLY A 539 9.76 -17.12 14.07
N LYS A 540 10.26 -16.62 12.94
CA LYS A 540 11.64 -16.13 12.76
C LYS A 540 11.66 -14.61 12.87
N LEU A 541 12.83 -14.01 13.11
CA LEU A 541 12.99 -12.56 13.19
C LEU A 541 13.85 -12.07 12.04
N LEU A 542 13.29 -11.19 11.23
CA LEU A 542 13.99 -10.51 10.14
C LEU A 542 14.40 -9.11 10.61
N VAL A 543 15.66 -8.75 10.39
CA VAL A 543 16.22 -7.43 10.70
C VAL A 543 16.99 -6.91 9.50
N ALA A 544 16.86 -5.62 9.19
CA ALA A 544 17.56 -4.97 8.09
C ALA A 544 18.19 -3.67 8.60
N ARG A 545 19.48 -3.45 8.36
CA ARG A 545 20.20 -2.28 8.87
C ARG A 545 21.28 -1.84 7.89
N GLU A 546 21.56 -0.53 7.83
CA GLU A 546 22.51 0.12 6.92
C GLU A 546 23.90 -0.55 6.90
N ASN A 547 24.51 -0.78 8.06
CA ASN A 547 25.90 -1.28 8.11
C ASN A 547 26.00 -2.81 8.20
N ASN A 548 24.89 -3.50 8.43
CA ASN A 548 24.87 -4.94 8.70
C ASN A 548 23.94 -5.75 7.75
N GLY A 549 23.37 -5.10 6.74
CA GLY A 549 22.47 -5.71 5.76
C GLY A 549 21.21 -6.32 6.39
N THR A 550 20.56 -7.18 5.61
CA THR A 550 19.36 -7.92 6.01
C THR A 550 19.73 -9.32 6.52
N ARG A 551 19.18 -9.71 7.67
CA ARG A 551 19.51 -10.95 8.37
C ARG A 551 18.26 -11.60 8.93
N LEU A 552 18.20 -12.93 8.86
CA LEU A 552 17.10 -13.74 9.39
C LEU A 552 17.61 -14.57 10.57
N TYR A 553 16.90 -14.53 11.68
CA TYR A 553 17.26 -15.23 12.92
C TYR A 553 16.19 -16.25 13.30
N ALA A 554 16.65 -17.40 13.77
CA ALA A 554 15.80 -18.43 14.36
C ALA A 554 15.85 -18.34 15.89
N PHE A 555 14.91 -19.02 16.55
CA PHE A 555 14.81 -19.10 18.01
C PHE A 555 14.95 -20.53 18.50
N ALA A 556 15.38 -20.69 19.75
CA ALA A 556 15.26 -21.94 20.49
C ALA A 556 13.83 -22.09 21.04
N ALA A 557 13.48 -23.30 21.51
CA ALA A 557 12.12 -23.64 21.96
C ALA A 557 11.69 -22.94 23.27
N ASP A 558 12.61 -22.22 23.93
CA ASP A 558 12.34 -21.39 25.11
C ASP A 558 12.11 -19.91 24.74
N GLY A 559 12.12 -19.59 23.44
CA GLY A 559 11.98 -18.24 22.92
C GLY A 559 13.24 -17.39 22.95
N THR A 560 14.42 -17.97 23.21
CA THR A 560 15.70 -17.26 23.08
C THR A 560 16.18 -17.19 21.63
N ILE A 561 16.74 -16.06 21.21
CA ILE A 561 17.28 -15.90 19.86
C ILE A 561 18.55 -16.73 19.69
N LYS A 562 18.71 -17.40 18.54
CA LYS A 562 19.98 -18.02 18.16
C LYS A 562 20.92 -16.92 17.64
N PRO A 563 22.13 -16.74 18.18
CA PRO A 563 22.94 -15.56 17.89
C PRO A 563 23.51 -15.53 16.47
N GLN A 564 23.62 -16.68 15.80
CA GLN A 564 23.99 -16.76 14.38
C GLN A 564 22.75 -16.64 13.49
N PRO A 565 22.75 -15.73 12.49
CA PRO A 565 21.68 -15.67 11.52
C PRO A 565 21.64 -16.96 10.68
N ILE A 566 20.44 -17.40 10.34
CA ILE A 566 20.22 -18.56 9.46
C ILE A 566 20.26 -18.18 7.97
N ALA A 567 20.13 -16.89 7.66
CA ALA A 567 20.30 -16.33 6.32
C ALA A 567 20.77 -14.86 6.43
N VAL A 568 21.53 -14.40 5.43
CA VAL A 568 22.09 -13.04 5.36
C VAL A 568 22.07 -12.55 3.91
N ASN A 569 21.69 -11.29 3.72
CA ASN A 569 21.87 -10.54 2.48
C ASN A 569 22.60 -9.22 2.81
N PRO A 570 23.83 -9.02 2.31
CA PRO A 570 24.59 -7.81 2.59
C PRO A 570 24.15 -6.59 1.76
N ASP A 571 23.42 -6.79 0.66
CA ASP A 571 23.14 -5.76 -0.33
C ASP A 571 21.88 -4.94 0.01
N LEU A 572 20.83 -5.59 0.52
CA LEU A 572 19.66 -4.88 1.05
C LEU A 572 19.99 -4.35 2.45
N ALA A 573 20.39 -3.08 2.51
CA ALA A 573 20.88 -2.43 3.71
C ALA A 573 20.25 -1.02 3.89
N PRO A 574 18.94 -0.96 4.19
CA PRO A 574 18.24 0.32 4.32
C PRO A 574 18.73 1.14 5.52
N ASP A 575 18.83 2.45 5.35
CA ASP A 575 19.26 3.44 6.33
C ASP A 575 18.09 4.14 7.05
N GLY A 576 16.95 4.27 6.39
CA GLY A 576 15.82 5.07 6.88
C GLY A 576 14.46 4.38 6.89
N HIS A 577 14.28 3.20 6.27
CA HIS A 577 12.97 2.55 6.17
C HIS A 577 12.97 1.08 6.57
N THR A 578 11.77 0.54 6.81
CA THR A 578 11.57 -0.87 7.15
C THR A 578 11.10 -1.66 5.92
N PRO A 579 11.79 -2.72 5.49
CA PRO A 579 11.32 -3.62 4.44
C PRO A 579 9.94 -4.21 4.74
N VAL A 580 9.22 -4.65 3.72
CA VAL A 580 7.93 -5.35 3.87
C VAL A 580 8.09 -6.84 3.54
N LEU A 581 7.54 -7.70 4.40
CA LEU A 581 7.44 -9.14 4.15
C LEU A 581 6.04 -9.43 3.62
N TYR A 582 5.94 -9.92 2.40
CA TYR A 582 4.66 -10.24 1.78
C TYR A 582 4.77 -11.42 0.81
N GLY A 583 3.85 -12.38 0.91
CA GLY A 583 3.78 -13.51 -0.04
C GLY A 583 5.02 -14.42 -0.05
N GLY A 584 5.82 -14.44 1.02
CA GLY A 584 7.09 -15.18 1.09
C GLY A 584 8.30 -14.43 0.53
N TRP A 585 8.15 -13.14 0.24
CA TRP A 585 9.21 -12.28 -0.28
C TRP A 585 9.44 -11.07 0.64
N VAL A 586 10.69 -10.62 0.71
CA VAL A 586 11.07 -9.38 1.40
C VAL A 586 11.36 -8.31 0.36
N PHE A 587 10.67 -7.18 0.46
CA PHE A 587 10.87 -6.03 -0.42
C PHE A 587 11.41 -4.83 0.36
N GLY A 588 12.48 -4.23 -0.13
CA GLY A 588 13.10 -3.05 0.47
C GLY A 588 14.01 -2.34 -0.52
N ALA A 589 14.26 -1.05 -0.29
CA ALA A 589 15.17 -0.27 -1.11
C ALA A 589 16.55 -0.11 -0.45
N SER A 590 17.59 0.08 -1.24
CA SER A 590 18.94 0.42 -0.78
C SER A 590 19.79 0.87 -1.98
N GLY A 591 20.48 2.00 -1.86
CA GLY A 591 21.46 2.45 -2.86
C GLY A 591 20.94 2.54 -4.29
N GLY A 592 19.76 3.15 -4.50
CA GLY A 592 19.17 3.33 -5.84
C GLY A 592 18.52 2.07 -6.42
N ARG A 593 18.27 1.06 -5.59
CA ARG A 593 17.68 -0.23 -6.00
C ARG A 593 16.55 -0.67 -5.09
N LEU A 594 15.47 -1.17 -5.67
CA LEU A 594 14.48 -1.98 -4.98
C LEU A 594 14.87 -3.45 -5.08
N TYR A 595 14.91 -4.15 -3.95
CA TYR A 595 15.25 -5.56 -3.84
C TYR A 595 14.00 -6.39 -3.59
N CYS A 596 13.96 -7.59 -4.19
CA CYS A 596 13.10 -8.67 -3.76
C CYS A 596 13.97 -9.85 -3.33
N LEU A 597 13.88 -10.21 -2.06
CA LEU A 597 14.59 -11.36 -1.50
C LEU A 597 13.61 -12.50 -1.19
N ASP A 598 14.06 -13.74 -1.35
CA ASP A 598 13.37 -14.89 -0.77
C ASP A 598 13.36 -14.78 0.77
N ALA A 599 12.18 -14.88 1.40
CA ALA A 599 12.08 -14.60 2.83
C ALA A 599 12.76 -15.64 3.74
N ASP A 600 13.00 -16.85 3.25
CA ASP A 600 13.61 -17.93 4.04
C ASP A 600 15.13 -17.97 3.88
N THR A 601 15.62 -17.70 2.67
CA THR A 601 17.05 -17.80 2.31
C THR A 601 17.74 -16.45 2.20
N LEU A 602 16.97 -15.35 2.11
CA LEU A 602 17.43 -13.99 1.78
C LEU A 602 18.23 -13.88 0.48
N ALA A 603 18.13 -14.88 -0.41
CA ALA A 603 18.69 -14.81 -1.74
C ALA A 603 17.96 -13.73 -2.55
N THR A 604 18.72 -12.85 -3.21
CA THR A 604 18.17 -11.86 -4.13
C THR A 604 17.52 -12.57 -5.31
N ARG A 605 16.21 -12.41 -5.44
CA ARG A 605 15.45 -12.92 -6.59
C ARG A 605 15.57 -11.98 -7.78
N TRP A 606 15.39 -10.68 -7.52
CA TRP A 606 15.56 -9.62 -8.51
C TRP A 606 15.87 -8.29 -7.83
N THR A 607 16.40 -7.35 -8.62
CA THR A 607 16.56 -5.95 -8.26
C THR A 607 15.97 -5.06 -9.35
N TRP A 608 15.47 -3.89 -8.98
CA TRP A 608 15.03 -2.85 -9.89
C TRP A 608 15.80 -1.56 -9.60
N GLU A 609 16.54 -1.06 -10.59
CA GLU A 609 17.29 0.20 -10.49
C GLU A 609 16.42 1.40 -10.83
N ASP A 610 16.36 2.35 -9.92
CA ASP A 610 15.75 3.66 -10.10
C ASP A 610 16.32 4.63 -9.07
N GLU A 611 16.73 5.83 -9.52
CA GLU A 611 17.34 6.86 -8.65
C GLU A 611 16.43 7.26 -7.49
N VAL A 612 15.10 7.12 -7.66
CA VAL A 612 14.11 7.40 -6.61
C VAL A 612 14.21 6.45 -5.40
N PHE A 613 14.98 5.37 -5.51
CA PHE A 613 15.27 4.40 -4.44
C PHE A 613 16.63 4.67 -3.75
N GLU A 614 17.30 5.78 -4.06
CA GLU A 614 18.49 6.23 -3.34
C GLU A 614 18.14 6.80 -1.96
N ASP A 615 17.02 7.54 -1.89
CA ASP A 615 16.52 8.17 -0.66
C ASP A 615 15.44 7.33 0.07
N TYR A 616 14.89 7.90 1.16
CA TYR A 616 13.81 7.31 1.93
C TYR A 616 12.61 6.91 1.05
N VAL A 617 12.11 5.70 1.30
CA VAL A 617 10.85 5.20 0.76
C VAL A 617 10.00 4.59 1.88
N SER A 618 8.69 4.61 1.70
CA SER A 618 7.79 3.73 2.43
C SER A 618 7.17 2.71 1.47
N ILE A 619 7.01 1.47 1.92
CA ILE A 619 6.49 0.38 1.10
C ILE A 619 5.31 -0.25 1.84
N ILE A 620 4.18 -0.38 1.15
CA ILE A 620 3.01 -1.16 1.58
C ILE A 620 2.77 -2.26 0.56
N ALA A 621 2.51 -3.48 1.02
CA ALA A 621 2.28 -4.64 0.14
C ALA A 621 0.88 -5.22 0.34
N GLY A 622 0.31 -5.77 -0.73
CA GLY A 622 -1.08 -6.22 -0.72
C GLY A 622 -1.56 -6.59 -2.11
N ASN A 623 -2.53 -7.51 -2.21
CA ASN A 623 -3.12 -7.93 -3.49
C ASN A 623 -2.11 -8.29 -4.59
N GLY A 624 -0.94 -8.82 -4.23
CA GLY A 624 0.12 -9.12 -5.18
C GLY A 624 0.87 -7.89 -5.73
N ARG A 625 0.77 -6.72 -5.09
CA ARG A 625 1.40 -5.45 -5.50
C ARG A 625 2.12 -4.77 -4.34
N LEU A 626 3.02 -3.87 -4.71
CA LEU A 626 3.74 -2.93 -3.85
C LEU A 626 3.28 -1.52 -4.17
N LEU A 627 2.83 -0.78 -3.16
CA LEU A 627 2.68 0.66 -3.22
C LEU A 627 3.88 1.30 -2.52
N ILE A 628 4.73 1.94 -3.29
CA ILE A 628 5.95 2.59 -2.82
C ILE A 628 5.72 4.10 -2.85
N THR A 629 6.01 4.80 -1.75
CA THR A 629 5.98 6.27 -1.71
C THR A 629 7.39 6.77 -1.43
N THR A 630 7.90 7.63 -2.31
CA THR A 630 9.25 8.20 -2.23
C THR A 630 9.26 9.46 -1.36
N VAL A 631 10.45 9.88 -0.93
CA VAL A 631 10.64 11.12 -0.17
C VAL A 631 10.12 12.36 -0.91
N THR A 632 10.09 12.37 -2.24
CA THR A 632 9.60 13.49 -3.06
C THR A 632 8.09 13.47 -3.28
N GLY A 633 7.40 12.45 -2.76
CA GLY A 633 5.95 12.28 -2.93
C GLY A 633 5.55 11.67 -4.27
N GLU A 634 6.46 10.96 -4.94
CA GLU A 634 6.09 10.05 -6.02
C GLU A 634 5.55 8.75 -5.42
N MET A 635 4.41 8.29 -5.95
CA MET A 635 3.85 6.98 -5.65
C MET A 635 4.03 6.06 -6.84
N ILE A 636 4.61 4.88 -6.60
CA ILE A 636 4.94 3.88 -7.61
C ILE A 636 4.20 2.60 -7.22
N LEU A 637 3.40 2.07 -8.15
CA LEU A 637 2.75 0.78 -8.02
C LEU A 637 3.53 -0.26 -8.83
N MET A 638 3.93 -1.35 -8.18
CA MET A 638 4.70 -2.44 -8.81
C MET A 638 4.08 -3.79 -8.48
N GLU A 639 4.31 -4.79 -9.34
CA GLU A 639 3.94 -6.18 -9.03
C GLU A 639 4.90 -6.83 -8.04
N THR A 640 4.37 -7.67 -7.14
CA THR A 640 5.18 -8.46 -6.19
C THR A 640 5.73 -9.74 -6.81
N ALA A 641 5.08 -10.27 -7.86
CA ALA A 641 5.31 -11.62 -8.33
C ALA A 641 5.77 -11.63 -9.79
N ALA A 642 7.07 -11.84 -10.04
CA ALA A 642 7.57 -12.54 -11.22
C ALA A 642 9.11 -12.64 -11.23
N ASP A 643 9.61 -13.52 -12.11
CA ASP A 643 10.98 -13.50 -12.64
C ASP A 643 11.29 -12.20 -13.45
N LYS A 644 10.28 -11.35 -13.66
CA LYS A 644 10.36 -10.05 -14.34
C LYS A 644 9.49 -9.02 -13.59
N PRO A 645 10.06 -8.22 -12.66
CA PRO A 645 9.32 -7.13 -12.02
C PRO A 645 8.83 -6.11 -13.06
N ALA A 646 7.67 -5.50 -12.81
CA ALA A 646 7.12 -4.43 -13.64
C ALA A 646 6.53 -3.31 -12.79
N VAL A 647 6.72 -2.08 -13.26
CA VAL A 647 6.00 -0.90 -12.76
C VAL A 647 4.66 -0.87 -13.47
N LEU A 648 3.57 -0.87 -12.70
CA LEU A 648 2.20 -0.81 -13.21
C LEU A 648 1.76 0.63 -13.46
N SER A 649 2.04 1.54 -12.52
CA SER A 649 1.69 2.95 -12.63
C SER A 649 2.55 3.81 -11.70
N ARG A 650 2.62 5.10 -12.01
CA ARG A 650 3.29 6.13 -11.19
C ARG A 650 2.45 7.38 -11.14
N ILE A 651 2.52 8.09 -10.02
CA ILE A 651 1.83 9.37 -9.83
C ILE A 651 2.64 10.28 -8.92
N ALA A 652 2.79 11.54 -9.29
CA ALA A 652 3.38 12.57 -8.43
C ALA A 652 2.27 13.26 -7.63
N LEU A 653 2.29 13.15 -6.30
CA LEU A 653 1.21 13.67 -5.46
C LEU A 653 1.19 15.20 -5.41
N PHE A 654 2.33 15.83 -5.16
CA PHE A 654 2.38 17.28 -4.96
C PHE A 654 2.56 18.08 -6.26
N GLY A 655 2.38 17.42 -7.41
CA GLY A 655 2.64 18.05 -8.69
C GLY A 655 4.10 18.42 -8.87
N LEU A 656 4.34 19.70 -9.09
CA LEU A 656 5.63 20.25 -9.51
C LEU A 656 6.51 20.69 -8.35
N GLU A 657 5.94 21.04 -7.21
CA GLU A 657 6.72 21.32 -6.01
C GLU A 657 6.72 20.04 -5.16
N PRO A 658 7.72 19.15 -5.31
CA PRO A 658 7.80 17.96 -4.49
C PRO A 658 7.82 18.39 -3.04
N MET A 659 6.89 17.84 -2.27
CA MET A 659 6.85 18.03 -0.84
C MET A 659 7.49 16.81 -0.21
N GLU A 660 8.37 17.05 0.76
CA GLU A 660 8.99 15.97 1.51
C GLU A 660 7.92 15.08 2.17
N VAL A 661 8.01 13.77 1.96
CA VAL A 661 7.20 12.72 2.57
C VAL A 661 8.11 11.76 3.32
N LEU A 662 8.29 12.01 4.61
CA LEU A 662 9.01 11.11 5.54
C LEU A 662 8.08 10.20 6.33
N SER A 663 6.80 10.18 5.98
CA SER A 663 5.79 9.42 6.70
C SER A 663 5.22 8.27 5.88
N HIS A 664 4.88 7.17 6.57
CA HIS A 664 4.13 6.08 5.95
C HIS A 664 2.69 6.56 5.62
N PRO A 665 2.21 6.34 4.39
CA PRO A 665 0.80 6.53 4.09
C PRO A 665 -0.07 5.50 4.84
N ALA A 666 -1.37 5.77 4.93
CA ALA A 666 -2.34 4.78 5.38
C ALA A 666 -3.27 4.38 4.24
N LEU A 667 -3.58 3.08 4.16
CA LEU A 667 -4.60 2.55 3.27
C LEU A 667 -5.86 2.23 4.05
N LEU A 668 -6.98 2.80 3.61
CA LEU A 668 -8.27 2.59 4.26
C LEU A 668 -9.40 2.71 3.24
N ARG A 669 -10.17 1.62 3.05
CA ARG A 669 -11.32 1.55 2.15
C ARG A 669 -11.01 2.01 0.72
N GLY A 670 -9.91 1.52 0.16
CA GLY A 670 -9.47 1.90 -1.19
C GLY A 670 -8.93 3.33 -1.31
N ARG A 671 -8.90 4.12 -0.24
CA ARG A 671 -8.30 5.46 -0.21
C ARG A 671 -6.87 5.40 0.31
N VAL A 672 -6.04 6.33 -0.17
CA VAL A 672 -4.66 6.49 0.29
C VAL A 672 -4.53 7.83 1.03
N LEU A 673 -4.30 7.76 2.33
CA LEU A 673 -4.10 8.92 3.18
C LEU A 673 -2.61 9.23 3.24
N VAL A 674 -2.23 10.42 2.80
CA VAL A 674 -0.82 10.82 2.69
C VAL A 674 -0.59 12.11 3.43
N ARG A 675 0.52 12.17 4.17
CA ARG A 675 1.01 13.37 4.83
C ARG A 675 2.36 13.76 4.24
N GLY A 676 2.40 14.89 3.56
CA GLY A 676 3.65 15.62 3.29
C GLY A 676 4.00 16.57 4.43
N ALA A 677 5.14 17.24 4.30
CA ALA A 677 5.65 18.17 5.31
C ALA A 677 4.65 19.27 5.72
N ARG A 678 3.81 19.77 4.79
CA ARG A 678 2.86 20.88 5.03
C ARG A 678 1.45 20.62 4.48
N LEU A 679 1.13 19.38 4.12
CA LEU A 679 -0.14 19.03 3.49
C LEU A 679 -0.56 17.62 3.87
N LEU A 680 -1.81 17.47 4.30
CA LEU A 680 -2.49 16.19 4.46
C LEU A 680 -3.49 16.02 3.32
N MET A 681 -3.58 14.83 2.74
CA MET A 681 -4.49 14.55 1.63
C MET A 681 -5.11 13.16 1.73
N CYS A 682 -6.29 13.03 1.13
CA CYS A 682 -6.92 11.75 0.87
C CYS A 682 -6.99 11.54 -0.65
N LEU A 683 -6.11 10.69 -1.17
CA LEU A 683 -6.12 10.27 -2.56
C LEU A 683 -7.17 9.17 -2.77
N VAL A 684 -7.82 9.24 -3.93
CA VAL A 684 -8.89 8.34 -4.37
C VAL A 684 -8.47 7.67 -5.69
N PRO A 685 -7.86 6.48 -5.61
CA PRO A 685 -7.49 5.69 -6.80
C PRO A 685 -8.70 5.27 -7.65
N ASP A 686 -9.83 4.91 -7.05
CA ASP A 686 -11.01 4.43 -7.77
C ASP A 686 -11.70 5.56 -8.57
N PRO A 687 -11.75 5.48 -9.92
CA PRO A 687 -12.38 6.50 -10.77
C PRO A 687 -13.87 6.74 -10.48
N SER A 688 -14.57 5.77 -9.89
CA SER A 688 -16.00 5.85 -9.59
C SER A 688 -16.32 6.72 -8.37
N GLU A 689 -15.37 6.89 -7.45
CA GLU A 689 -15.57 7.68 -6.24
C GLU A 689 -15.44 9.20 -6.55
N PRO A 690 -16.30 10.07 -5.98
CA PRO A 690 -16.25 11.50 -6.28
C PRO A 690 -14.99 12.14 -5.72
N ALA A 691 -14.23 12.80 -6.59
CA ALA A 691 -12.97 13.44 -6.26
C ALA A 691 -12.87 14.83 -6.91
N VAL A 692 -12.09 15.69 -6.29
CA VAL A 692 -11.56 16.92 -6.87
C VAL A 692 -10.23 16.58 -7.55
N THR A 693 -10.13 16.85 -8.84
CA THR A 693 -8.85 16.76 -9.57
C THR A 693 -8.14 18.10 -9.50
N ASP A 694 -6.83 18.12 -9.31
CA ASP A 694 -6.07 19.34 -9.58
C ASP A 694 -6.14 19.62 -11.09
N ALA A 695 -6.90 20.66 -11.46
CA ALA A 695 -6.98 21.12 -12.83
C ALA A 695 -5.58 21.54 -13.32
N THR A 696 -5.22 21.11 -14.54
CA THR A 696 -4.00 21.44 -15.32
C THR A 696 -2.94 22.27 -14.57
N GLN A 697 -1.89 21.61 -14.09
CA GLN A 697 -0.73 22.26 -13.48
C GLN A 697 0.04 23.08 -14.53
N GLU A 698 0.19 24.38 -14.29
CA GLU A 698 0.92 25.31 -15.15
C GLU A 698 2.13 25.89 -14.39
N ILE A 699 3.33 25.82 -14.96
CA ILE A 699 4.57 26.42 -14.46
C ILE A 699 4.83 27.68 -15.27
N THR A 700 4.97 28.82 -14.60
CA THR A 700 5.66 29.96 -15.20
C THR A 700 7.16 29.69 -15.13
N LEU A 701 7.77 29.30 -16.26
CA LEU A 701 9.20 29.03 -16.33
C LEU A 701 10.03 30.32 -16.22
N PHE A 702 9.47 31.46 -16.61
CA PHE A 702 10.14 32.75 -16.48
C PHE A 702 9.12 33.86 -16.21
N ASP A 703 9.28 34.54 -15.09
CA ASP A 703 8.38 35.59 -14.58
C ASP A 703 8.61 36.97 -15.25
N GLY A 704 9.71 37.13 -15.99
CA GLY A 704 10.12 38.39 -16.61
C GLY A 704 11.04 39.26 -15.74
N GLU A 705 11.25 38.90 -14.48
CA GLU A 705 11.99 39.70 -13.51
C GLU A 705 13.26 39.01 -13.03
N THR A 706 13.20 37.71 -12.78
CA THR A 706 14.29 36.93 -12.18
C THR A 706 14.63 35.68 -12.99
N MET A 707 15.87 35.21 -12.87
CA MET A 707 16.28 33.98 -13.54
C MET A 707 15.61 32.74 -12.93
N GLY A 708 15.01 32.82 -11.74
CA GLY A 708 14.38 31.68 -11.08
C GLY A 708 15.30 30.46 -11.03
N HIS A 709 14.85 29.34 -11.60
CA HIS A 709 15.64 28.10 -11.73
C HIS A 709 16.47 28.01 -13.03
N TRP A 710 16.53 29.06 -13.84
CA TRP A 710 17.44 29.12 -14.99
C TRP A 710 18.85 29.43 -14.53
N VAL A 711 19.80 28.60 -14.96
CA VAL A 711 21.22 28.83 -14.79
C VAL A 711 21.89 28.95 -16.15
N GLU A 712 22.96 29.72 -16.26
CA GLU A 712 23.72 29.80 -17.50
C GLU A 712 24.28 28.42 -17.88
N THR A 713 23.97 27.96 -19.09
CA THR A 713 24.47 26.69 -19.61
C THR A 713 25.99 26.79 -19.81
N PRO A 714 26.80 25.81 -19.36
CA PRO A 714 28.26 25.85 -19.43
C PRO A 714 28.79 25.53 -20.85
N PHE A 715 28.34 26.26 -21.86
CA PHE A 715 28.87 26.13 -23.22
C PHE A 715 30.29 26.70 -23.34
N LEU A 716 31.12 26.03 -24.14
CA LEU A 716 32.42 26.54 -24.54
C LEU A 716 32.23 27.72 -25.50
N GLY A 717 32.89 28.85 -25.23
CA GLY A 717 32.79 30.06 -26.06
C GLY A 717 31.49 30.87 -25.88
N ARG A 718 30.76 30.66 -24.78
CA ARG A 718 29.55 31.43 -24.46
C ARG A 718 29.81 32.91 -24.23
N SER A 719 28.78 33.72 -24.47
CA SER A 719 28.73 35.13 -24.07
C SER A 719 27.76 35.30 -22.88
N ASP A 720 27.53 36.55 -22.49
CA ASP A 720 26.73 36.91 -21.32
C ASP A 720 25.24 36.59 -21.54
N VAL A 721 24.58 36.18 -20.45
CA VAL A 721 23.12 36.08 -20.37
C VAL A 721 22.63 37.15 -19.42
N ARG A 722 21.56 37.87 -19.79
CA ARG A 722 20.95 38.88 -18.92
C ARG A 722 19.44 38.94 -19.07
N ILE A 723 18.79 39.50 -18.07
CA ILE A 723 17.38 39.88 -18.17
C ILE A 723 17.29 41.31 -18.67
N GLU A 724 16.56 41.54 -19.75
CA GLU A 724 16.35 42.85 -20.34
C GLU A 724 14.91 42.95 -20.85
N ASN A 725 14.18 43.98 -20.42
CA ASN A 725 12.80 44.27 -20.82
C ASN A 725 11.83 43.08 -20.70
N GLY A 726 11.93 42.29 -19.62
CA GLY A 726 11.06 41.14 -19.41
C GLY A 726 11.41 39.91 -20.22
N ALA A 727 12.63 39.83 -20.77
CA ALA A 727 13.12 38.69 -21.56
C ALA A 727 14.51 38.23 -21.08
N ILE A 728 14.78 36.94 -21.22
CA ILE A 728 16.14 36.40 -21.12
C ILE A 728 16.81 36.65 -22.47
N VAL A 729 17.86 37.47 -22.47
CA VAL A 729 18.69 37.77 -23.64
C VAL A 729 19.99 36.98 -23.55
N MET A 730 20.23 36.15 -24.56
CA MET A 730 21.44 35.35 -24.73
C MET A 730 22.30 36.03 -25.79
N GLU A 731 23.43 36.61 -25.39
CA GLU A 731 24.31 37.31 -26.33
C GLU A 731 25.03 36.37 -27.28
N LYS A 732 25.41 36.90 -28.44
CA LYS A 732 26.17 36.16 -29.44
C LYS A 732 27.50 35.66 -28.86
N GLY A 733 27.55 34.36 -28.58
CA GLY A 733 28.78 33.63 -28.27
C GLY A 733 29.66 33.43 -29.51
N HIS A 734 30.87 32.94 -29.28
CA HIS A 734 31.72 32.43 -30.36
C HIS A 734 31.04 31.25 -31.06
N ASP A 735 30.47 30.33 -30.27
CA ASP A 735 29.71 29.17 -30.74
C ASP A 735 28.28 29.25 -30.19
N MET A 736 28.10 28.99 -28.89
CA MET A 736 26.78 28.90 -28.26
C MET A 736 26.65 29.69 -26.96
N THR A 737 25.47 30.27 -26.74
CA THR A 737 25.06 30.87 -25.46
C THR A 737 23.68 30.33 -25.09
N GLY A 738 23.45 30.02 -23.82
CA GLY A 738 22.17 29.46 -23.38
C GLY A 738 21.96 29.40 -21.88
N VAL A 739 20.77 28.94 -21.51
CA VAL A 739 20.34 28.71 -20.13
C VAL A 739 19.72 27.33 -19.98
N THR A 740 19.97 26.68 -18.83
CA THR A 740 19.45 25.36 -18.49
C THR A 740 18.52 25.51 -17.30
N TRP A 741 17.36 24.85 -17.35
CA TRP A 741 16.41 24.81 -16.26
C TRP A 741 16.83 23.75 -15.23
N THR A 742 16.88 24.15 -13.97
CA THR A 742 17.24 23.29 -12.83
C THR A 742 16.07 22.99 -11.91
N GLY A 743 14.88 23.46 -12.26
CA GLY A 743 13.66 23.27 -11.49
C GLY A 743 12.91 21.99 -11.86
N PRO A 744 11.68 21.85 -11.38
CA PRO A 744 10.81 20.70 -11.66
C PRO A 744 10.57 20.47 -13.16
N LEU A 745 10.35 19.21 -13.55
CA LEU A 745 10.21 18.80 -14.95
C LEU A 745 8.97 17.93 -15.15
N PHE A 746 8.21 18.20 -16.21
CA PHE A 746 7.32 17.20 -16.81
C PHE A 746 8.11 16.42 -17.86
N ARG A 747 7.89 15.12 -17.98
CA ARG A 747 8.58 14.29 -18.99
C ARG A 747 7.72 13.96 -20.19
N GLU A 748 6.41 13.90 -19.99
CA GLU A 748 5.39 13.67 -21.03
C GLU A 748 4.08 14.34 -20.60
N ASN A 749 3.09 14.36 -21.49
CA ASN A 749 1.76 14.94 -21.26
C ASN A 749 1.81 16.41 -20.87
N TYR A 750 2.53 17.20 -21.65
CA TYR A 750 2.67 18.63 -21.40
C TYR A 750 2.72 19.46 -22.68
N GLU A 751 2.62 20.77 -22.50
CA GLU A 751 2.82 21.80 -23.50
C GLU A 751 3.77 22.88 -22.96
N ILE A 752 4.79 23.26 -23.72
CA ILE A 752 5.63 24.43 -23.46
C ILE A 752 5.23 25.52 -24.45
N THR A 753 4.93 26.72 -23.95
CA THR A 753 4.70 27.92 -24.75
C THR A 753 5.70 28.99 -24.38
N LEU A 754 6.21 29.72 -25.37
CA LEU A 754 7.07 30.88 -25.16
C LEU A 754 7.01 31.83 -26.36
N GLN A 755 7.61 33.01 -26.21
CA GLN A 755 7.92 33.90 -27.30
C GLN A 755 9.42 33.99 -27.50
N GLY A 756 9.88 33.77 -28.73
CA GLY A 756 11.29 33.88 -29.10
C GLY A 756 11.52 35.00 -30.12
N MET A 757 12.67 35.67 -30.06
CA MET A 757 13.06 36.70 -31.01
C MET A 757 14.53 36.59 -31.39
N ARG A 758 14.80 36.72 -32.68
CA ARG A 758 16.16 36.94 -33.20
C ARG A 758 16.50 38.42 -33.05
N VAL A 759 17.45 38.75 -32.18
CA VAL A 759 17.88 40.15 -31.96
C VAL A 759 18.91 40.55 -33.01
N ALA A 760 19.90 39.69 -33.27
CA ALA A 760 20.94 39.89 -34.27
C ALA A 760 21.60 38.54 -34.64
N GLY A 761 22.15 38.42 -35.84
CA GLY A 761 22.78 37.20 -36.34
C GLY A 761 21.93 36.45 -37.36
N GLU A 762 22.43 35.31 -37.82
CA GLU A 762 21.90 34.61 -39.00
C GLU A 762 21.47 33.16 -38.72
N ASP A 763 21.82 32.56 -37.57
CA ASP A 763 21.46 31.18 -37.24
C ASP A 763 20.38 31.11 -36.14
N PHE A 764 20.20 29.96 -35.49
CA PHE A 764 19.08 29.76 -34.58
C PHE A 764 19.17 30.67 -33.35
N PHE A 765 18.06 31.34 -33.07
CA PHE A 765 17.88 32.21 -31.90
C PHE A 765 17.12 31.51 -30.77
N CYS A 766 16.59 30.31 -31.03
CA CYS A 766 15.91 29.48 -30.05
C CYS A 766 16.11 27.99 -30.42
N GLY A 767 17.04 27.34 -29.72
CA GLY A 767 17.13 25.89 -29.61
C GLY A 767 16.50 25.49 -28.28
N LEU A 768 15.25 25.04 -28.31
CA LEU A 768 14.51 24.59 -27.13
C LEU A 768 14.76 23.09 -26.92
N THR A 769 15.57 22.73 -25.93
CA THR A 769 15.77 21.35 -25.47
C THR A 769 14.71 21.00 -24.45
N PHE A 770 14.07 19.83 -24.57
CA PHE A 770 13.00 19.40 -23.67
C PHE A 770 12.96 17.87 -23.50
N PRO A 771 12.45 17.35 -22.37
CA PRO A 771 12.38 15.92 -22.09
C PRO A 771 11.22 15.23 -22.81
N VAL A 772 11.43 13.97 -23.21
CA VAL A 772 10.40 13.12 -23.83
C VAL A 772 10.53 11.73 -23.20
N GLY A 773 9.74 11.47 -22.16
CA GLY A 773 9.87 10.29 -21.32
C GLY A 773 11.27 10.24 -20.66
N ARG A 774 12.03 9.19 -20.96
CA ARG A 774 13.43 9.04 -20.52
C ARG A 774 14.43 9.70 -21.47
N GLN A 775 14.01 10.09 -22.67
CA GLN A 775 14.84 10.69 -23.71
C GLN A 775 14.75 12.23 -23.67
N VAL A 776 15.53 12.89 -24.53
CA VAL A 776 15.52 14.35 -24.71
C VAL A 776 15.66 14.67 -26.20
N CYS A 777 15.12 15.79 -26.64
CA CYS A 777 15.36 16.31 -27.99
C CYS A 777 15.33 17.84 -27.98
N SER A 778 15.68 18.45 -29.12
CA SER A 778 15.61 19.91 -29.28
C SER A 778 14.77 20.30 -30.49
N LEU A 779 13.85 21.25 -30.29
CA LEU A 779 13.25 22.01 -31.38
C LEU A 779 14.19 23.15 -31.77
N ILE A 780 14.59 23.20 -33.03
CA ILE A 780 15.45 24.27 -33.56
C ILE A 780 14.58 25.28 -34.29
N CYS A 781 14.71 26.56 -33.94
CA CYS A 781 14.04 27.68 -34.62
C CYS A 781 15.07 28.57 -35.31
N GLY A 782 15.26 28.34 -36.62
CA GLY A 782 16.14 29.15 -37.47
C GLY A 782 17.54 28.58 -37.69
N GLY A 783 17.70 27.26 -37.73
CA GLY A 783 18.99 26.60 -37.96
C GLY A 783 19.54 26.77 -39.39
N TRP A 784 20.83 26.45 -39.58
CA TRP A 784 21.52 26.38 -40.89
C TRP A 784 21.36 27.65 -41.72
N GLY A 785 21.83 28.78 -41.19
CA GLY A 785 21.71 30.08 -41.88
C GLY A 785 20.30 30.68 -41.82
N GLY A 786 19.47 30.26 -40.85
CA GLY A 786 18.38 31.08 -40.36
C GLY A 786 16.98 30.61 -40.66
N THR A 787 16.81 29.54 -41.45
CA THR A 787 15.51 29.16 -42.01
C THR A 787 15.00 27.80 -41.57
N VAL A 788 15.88 26.90 -41.10
CA VAL A 788 15.46 25.53 -40.74
C VAL A 788 14.69 25.53 -39.42
N VAL A 789 13.53 24.86 -39.42
CA VAL A 789 12.75 24.52 -38.23
C VAL A 789 12.50 23.02 -38.20
N GLY A 790 12.65 22.40 -37.03
CA GLY A 790 12.36 20.97 -36.85
C GLY A 790 12.92 20.40 -35.56
N ILE A 791 12.57 19.14 -35.27
CA ILE A 791 13.13 18.39 -34.15
C ILE A 791 14.48 17.82 -34.58
N SER A 792 15.54 18.16 -33.85
CA SER A 792 16.87 17.64 -34.15
C SER A 792 17.09 16.26 -33.53
N CYS A 793 17.91 15.45 -34.18
CA CYS A 793 18.44 14.17 -33.71
C CYS A 793 17.38 13.07 -33.49
N ILE A 794 16.45 12.96 -34.43
CA ILE A 794 15.58 11.78 -34.57
C ILE A 794 16.36 10.71 -35.33
N ASN A 795 16.55 9.54 -34.73
CA ASN A 795 17.35 8.44 -35.29
C ASN A 795 18.73 8.92 -35.79
N TYR A 796 19.38 9.80 -35.01
CA TYR A 796 20.68 10.42 -35.28
C TYR A 796 20.71 11.51 -36.38
N TYR A 797 19.60 11.80 -37.05
CA TYR A 797 19.52 12.83 -38.09
C TYR A 797 19.09 14.19 -37.51
N ASP A 798 19.82 15.26 -37.85
CA ASP A 798 19.45 16.62 -37.45
C ASP A 798 18.20 17.14 -38.15
N ALA A 799 17.69 18.29 -37.69
CA ALA A 799 16.44 18.89 -38.19
C ALA A 799 16.45 19.22 -39.68
N ALA A 800 17.60 19.37 -40.35
CA ALA A 800 17.65 19.60 -41.80
C ALA A 800 17.59 18.30 -42.61
N ASN A 801 17.85 17.16 -41.97
CA ASN A 801 18.06 15.87 -42.62
C ASN A 801 17.06 14.80 -42.15
N ASN A 802 15.99 15.19 -41.47
CA ASN A 802 14.92 14.30 -41.05
C ASN A 802 13.54 14.83 -41.46
N GLU A 803 12.53 13.97 -41.31
CA GLU A 803 11.14 14.18 -41.74
C GLU A 803 10.42 15.34 -41.04
N THR A 804 10.96 15.86 -39.93
CA THR A 804 10.38 17.03 -39.24
C THR A 804 10.93 18.36 -39.74
N GLY A 805 11.94 18.32 -40.61
CA GLY A 805 12.61 19.50 -41.16
C GLY A 805 11.74 20.26 -42.14
N THR A 806 11.51 21.54 -41.84
CA THR A 806 10.84 22.48 -42.74
C THR A 806 11.55 23.84 -42.73
N SER A 807 11.13 24.74 -43.63
CA SER A 807 11.66 26.09 -43.72
C SER A 807 10.64 27.11 -43.21
N TYR A 808 11.07 27.99 -42.30
CA TYR A 808 10.29 29.11 -41.80
C TYR A 808 11.13 30.38 -41.78
N SER A 809 10.57 31.51 -42.24
CA SER A 809 11.29 32.77 -42.31
C SER A 809 11.06 33.61 -41.05
N PHE A 810 12.07 33.71 -40.20
CA PHE A 810 12.05 34.55 -39.02
C PHE A 810 12.57 35.96 -39.33
N LYS A 811 11.88 37.00 -38.84
CA LYS A 811 12.35 38.39 -39.01
C LYS A 811 13.14 38.83 -37.79
N THR A 812 14.31 39.43 -38.03
CA THR A 812 15.10 40.04 -36.96
C THR A 812 14.33 41.19 -36.30
N GLY A 813 14.29 41.19 -34.96
CA GLY A 813 13.54 42.15 -34.16
C GLY A 813 12.03 41.85 -34.04
N GLN A 814 11.57 40.70 -34.53
CA GLN A 814 10.18 40.25 -34.37
C GLN A 814 10.08 39.13 -33.33
N TRP A 815 9.10 39.23 -32.44
CA TRP A 815 8.69 38.15 -31.55
C TRP A 815 7.83 37.13 -32.30
N HIS A 816 8.15 35.86 -32.11
CA HIS A 816 7.44 34.72 -32.67
C HIS A 816 6.90 33.85 -31.53
N ASP A 817 5.64 33.44 -31.64
CA ASP A 817 5.00 32.54 -30.67
C ASP A 817 5.44 31.11 -30.98
N ILE A 818 6.01 30.42 -29.99
CA ILE A 818 6.52 29.04 -30.13
C ILE A 818 5.78 28.17 -29.13
N ARG A 819 5.21 27.07 -29.62
CA ARG A 819 4.51 26.07 -28.79
C ARG A 819 5.00 24.68 -29.13
N VAL A 820 5.30 23.89 -28.10
CA VAL A 820 5.66 22.46 -28.22
C VAL A 820 4.72 21.66 -27.34
N ARG A 821 4.16 20.57 -27.88
CA ARG A 821 3.35 19.61 -27.14
C ARG A 821 4.00 18.23 -27.20
N VAL A 822 4.05 17.56 -26.05
CA VAL A 822 4.64 16.23 -25.89
C VAL A 822 3.64 15.29 -25.23
N THR A 823 3.31 14.19 -25.90
CA THR A 823 2.47 13.09 -25.42
C THR A 823 3.18 11.75 -25.61
N PRO A 824 2.74 10.67 -24.94
CA PRO A 824 3.27 9.33 -25.18
C PRO A 824 3.24 9.00 -26.68
N GLY A 825 4.42 8.84 -27.28
CA GLY A 825 4.54 8.46 -28.68
C GLY A 825 4.39 9.59 -29.72
N ARG A 826 4.22 10.87 -29.34
CA ARG A 826 4.14 11.97 -30.32
C ARG A 826 4.72 13.32 -29.83
N ILE A 827 5.30 14.08 -30.76
CA ILE A 827 5.73 15.48 -30.56
C ILE A 827 5.08 16.35 -31.62
N ARG A 828 4.50 17.48 -31.20
CA ARG A 828 3.94 18.50 -32.09
C ARG A 828 4.50 19.88 -31.77
N ALA A 829 4.74 20.71 -32.77
CA ALA A 829 5.19 22.08 -32.56
C ALA A 829 4.55 23.07 -33.53
N TRP A 830 4.29 24.28 -33.02
CA TRP A 830 3.69 25.38 -33.76
C TRP A 830 4.57 26.63 -33.65
N ILE A 831 4.67 27.37 -34.75
CA ILE A 831 5.31 28.69 -34.82
C ILE A 831 4.26 29.67 -35.35
N ASP A 832 3.99 30.76 -34.61
CA ASP A 832 2.96 31.77 -34.94
C ASP A 832 1.57 31.18 -35.24
N GLY A 833 1.24 30.05 -34.59
CA GLY A 833 -0.01 29.33 -34.75
C GLY A 833 -0.05 28.32 -35.91
N GLU A 834 0.97 28.30 -36.77
CA GLU A 834 1.11 27.30 -37.84
C GLU A 834 1.76 26.02 -37.30
N GLU A 835 1.13 24.86 -37.52
CA GLU A 835 1.71 23.56 -37.11
C GLU A 835 2.80 23.15 -38.09
N LEU A 836 4.05 23.22 -37.64
CA LEU A 836 5.21 22.92 -38.48
C LEU A 836 5.81 21.53 -38.19
N VAL A 837 5.55 20.98 -37.01
CA VAL A 837 6.02 19.65 -36.62
C VAL A 837 4.84 18.83 -36.12
N ASN A 838 4.69 17.62 -36.66
CA ASN A 838 3.84 16.56 -36.11
C ASN A 838 4.55 15.23 -36.34
N CYS A 839 5.12 14.67 -35.28
CA CYS A 839 6.08 13.57 -35.36
C CYS A 839 5.67 12.44 -34.42
N ARG A 840 5.42 11.24 -34.98
CA ARG A 840 5.33 9.98 -34.19
C ARG A 840 6.73 9.60 -33.69
N ILE A 841 6.85 9.16 -32.44
CA ILE A 841 8.13 8.88 -31.76
C ILE A 841 8.16 7.55 -30.98
N ALA A 842 7.08 6.77 -31.00
CA ALA A 842 6.94 5.55 -30.18
C ALA A 842 8.05 4.49 -30.42
N ASP A 843 8.63 4.46 -31.63
CA ASP A 843 9.64 3.51 -32.09
C ASP A 843 10.97 4.19 -32.47
N ARG A 844 11.17 5.45 -32.05
CA ARG A 844 12.31 6.29 -32.50
C ARG A 844 13.28 6.60 -31.39
N HIS A 845 14.57 6.67 -31.76
CA HIS A 845 15.62 7.14 -30.87
C HIS A 845 15.71 8.67 -30.91
N LEU A 846 15.52 9.31 -29.77
CA LEU A 846 15.62 10.76 -29.60
C LEU A 846 16.88 11.09 -28.81
N SER A 847 17.68 12.01 -29.34
CA SER A 847 18.81 12.58 -28.62
C SER A 847 18.91 14.08 -28.91
N VAL A 848 19.97 14.71 -28.41
CA VAL A 848 20.38 16.05 -28.80
C VAL A 848 21.72 15.97 -29.55
N ARG A 849 22.09 17.03 -30.28
CA ARG A 849 23.46 17.12 -30.79
C ARG A 849 24.42 17.26 -29.62
N PHE A 850 25.65 16.78 -29.77
CA PHE A 850 26.65 16.80 -28.70
C PHE A 850 26.87 18.20 -28.13
N GLU A 851 26.82 19.23 -28.97
CA GLU A 851 26.96 20.64 -28.58
C GLU A 851 25.82 21.12 -27.67
N MET A 852 24.62 20.52 -27.79
CA MET A 852 23.43 20.82 -26.99
C MET A 852 23.30 19.97 -25.72
N GLU A 853 24.18 18.98 -25.49
CA GLU A 853 24.17 18.12 -24.29
C GLU A 853 24.12 18.90 -22.97
N PRO A 854 24.87 20.02 -22.80
CA PRO A 854 24.80 20.83 -21.57
C PRO A 854 23.43 21.47 -21.29
N SER A 855 22.53 21.55 -22.27
CA SER A 855 21.18 22.11 -22.13
C SER A 855 20.13 21.11 -21.60
N ARG A 856 20.53 19.90 -21.23
CA ARG A 856 19.62 18.89 -20.68
C ARG A 856 19.27 19.19 -19.22
N PRO A 857 18.08 18.77 -18.76
CA PRO A 857 17.00 18.12 -19.51
C PRO A 857 16.01 19.10 -20.18
N LEU A 858 15.98 20.36 -19.75
CA LEU A 858 15.24 21.47 -20.37
C LEU A 858 16.19 22.67 -20.50
N GLY A 859 16.28 23.27 -21.69
CA GLY A 859 17.24 24.34 -21.95
C GLY A 859 16.88 25.20 -23.16
N MET A 860 17.43 26.40 -23.18
CA MET A 860 17.35 27.35 -24.28
C MET A 860 18.76 27.68 -24.75
N ALA A 861 19.00 27.62 -26.06
CA ALA A 861 20.30 27.95 -26.63
C ALA A 861 20.19 28.77 -27.92
N THR A 862 21.29 29.42 -28.26
CA THR A 862 21.50 30.17 -29.50
C THR A 862 22.82 29.72 -30.13
N TRP A 863 22.95 29.84 -31.46
CA TRP A 863 24.21 29.60 -32.18
C TRP A 863 24.62 30.84 -32.96
N GLN A 864 25.77 31.41 -32.64
CA GLN A 864 26.36 32.60 -33.30
C GLN A 864 25.36 33.76 -33.55
N THR A 865 24.33 33.86 -32.71
CA THR A 865 23.16 34.72 -32.86
C THR A 865 22.76 35.22 -31.48
N THR A 866 22.41 36.50 -31.36
CA THR A 866 21.79 37.04 -30.14
C THR A 866 20.30 36.72 -30.19
N GLY A 867 19.82 35.95 -29.22
CA GLY A 867 18.42 35.54 -29.09
C GLY A 867 17.78 36.07 -27.81
N ALA A 868 16.48 36.30 -27.84
CA ALA A 868 15.70 36.67 -26.66
C ALA A 868 14.47 35.77 -26.50
N VAL A 869 14.16 35.35 -25.27
CA VAL A 869 12.98 34.54 -24.95
C VAL A 869 12.20 35.13 -23.77
N ARG A 870 10.86 35.07 -23.83
CA ARG A 870 9.97 35.53 -22.75
C ARG A 870 8.65 34.73 -22.71
N ASN A 871 7.82 35.00 -21.71
CA ASN A 871 6.51 34.35 -21.52
C ASN A 871 6.60 32.83 -21.55
N LEU A 872 7.65 32.28 -20.93
CA LEU A 872 7.90 30.84 -20.91
C LEU A 872 6.94 30.20 -19.90
N VAL A 873 6.08 29.32 -20.38
CA VAL A 873 5.08 28.61 -19.59
C VAL A 873 5.13 27.13 -19.94
N TRP A 874 5.04 26.28 -18.94
CA TRP A 874 5.03 24.83 -19.09
C TRP A 874 3.79 24.24 -18.42
N LYS A 875 2.86 23.74 -19.22
CA LYS A 875 1.55 23.31 -18.78
C LYS A 875 1.39 21.80 -18.94
N ARG A 876 0.91 21.12 -17.89
CA ARG A 876 0.48 19.73 -17.99
C ARG A 876 -0.85 19.67 -18.73
N ILE A 877 -0.95 18.74 -19.68
CA ILE A 877 -2.15 18.52 -20.48
C ILE A 877 -2.72 17.12 -20.22
N VAL A 878 -4.01 16.97 -20.48
CA VAL A 878 -4.65 15.66 -20.62
C VAL A 878 -4.70 15.36 -22.11
N PRO A 879 -4.12 14.25 -22.59
CA PRO A 879 -4.20 13.87 -24.00
C PRO A 879 -5.64 13.75 -24.49
N GLY A 880 -5.91 14.20 -25.71
CA GLY A 880 -7.21 14.07 -26.36
C GLY A 880 -7.22 12.99 -27.46
N PRO A 881 -8.39 12.69 -28.05
CA PRO A 881 -8.50 11.73 -29.15
C PRO A 881 -7.62 12.07 -30.37
N GLU A 882 -7.34 13.35 -30.59
CA GLU A 882 -6.45 13.86 -31.64
C GLU A 882 -4.96 13.56 -31.37
N ASP A 883 -4.62 13.18 -30.14
CA ASP A 883 -3.27 12.75 -29.75
C ASP A 883 -3.10 11.22 -29.86
N GLU A 884 -4.20 10.47 -30.06
CA GLU A 884 -4.23 8.98 -30.17
C GLU A 884 -4.55 8.46 -31.59
N ALA A 885 -5.29 9.20 -32.40
CA ALA A 885 -5.78 8.71 -33.70
C ALA A 885 -4.69 8.76 -34.79
N ASP A 886 -4.13 7.60 -35.17
CA ASP A 886 -3.56 7.31 -36.51
C ASP A 886 -3.23 5.81 -36.75
N ASP A 887 -3.84 4.85 -36.02
CA ASP A 887 -3.57 3.42 -36.25
C ASP A 887 -4.44 2.75 -37.35
N GLU A 888 -5.27 3.50 -38.11
CA GLU A 888 -6.18 2.89 -39.12
C GLU A 888 -6.08 3.38 -40.58
N MET A 889 -5.18 4.28 -41.00
CA MET A 889 -5.24 4.87 -42.36
C MET A 889 -3.91 4.98 -43.13
N GLU A 890 -3.04 3.96 -43.09
CA GLU A 890 -1.96 3.78 -44.09
C GLU A 890 -1.96 2.37 -44.73
N GLY A 891 -3.16 1.85 -45.00
CA GLY A 891 -3.39 0.58 -45.70
C GLY A 891 -3.99 0.70 -47.10
N LEU A 892 -4.08 1.91 -47.68
CA LEU A 892 -4.66 2.14 -49.00
C LEU A 892 -3.99 3.32 -49.71
N TYR A 893 -2.90 3.06 -50.44
CA TYR A 893 -2.59 3.65 -51.74
C TYR A 893 -1.71 2.71 -52.57
#